data_AF-A0A812ERY0-F1
#
_entry.id   AF-A0A812ERY0-F1
#
_cell.length_a   1.000
_cell.length_b   1.000
_cell.length_c   1.000
_cell.angle_alpha   90.00
_cell.angle_beta   90.00
_cell.angle_gamma   90.00
#
_symmetry.space_group_name_H-M   'P 1'
#
loop_
_entity.id
_entity.type
_entity.pdbx_description
1 polymer ?
#
loop_
_entity_poly.entity_id
_entity_poly.type
_entity_poly.pdbx_seq_one_letter_code
_entity_poly.pdbx_strand_id
1 'polypeptide(L)'
;MCGGRQVNTNRSLECSQHCLHALYALKFTSISYSRHLGKKTFSPIFNEEKLNGPTMLKKSYFHQPGNIAYSYETIPERIQKLAEEKPDKIAMVMYHSKDERYEITRKELYDRSVKFARCLLKLGIKKGDPVAYCVSNCINWMTYDVGILMAGGISVHLLLGAADISKALDKCTFIILDAKENWDDLLSVAKIHPGGKITSDTCPSLKIAIAVSSDSRPANVLQASELIAEINAKDDGSFLEFPVLDPEDTAFICLTSGTTGTPKKIHHSHFNVLNCTATHDEDVNITCDDVIYNSRPMAYIGGYPFCYLNTGTRFVSGDTIFLSEPENFETVVDIWRKEGCTFVGLAPKELYDRSVKFARCLLKLGIKKGDRVAYCVSNCINWMTYDVGIMMAGGTSVHLLLGAADISKALDKCTFIILDAKEHWDDLLKDLYVKSLRFAQVLNKLGINKGDRVAYCVSNCIDWMVYDVGIMMAGAVSVHLLMGSADVKVTLSGCVMVILDSKERWNDFVGVAEILPGGKVSCNECPTLKLAMAVDPECRPDNALLASELMAEIEDAKYVKGPQLPVLDPDDIALVNQTSGTTGTPKKVCHTHFGIVNNLTIYNVISGFHADDVIYNNRPMAYTVGYPLNYIGTGTTTVTGDVRFLNDPANNDFLVGIWKKEGCTLVYMQPQIIKSIRDYGFRTKYLLSTGDTITEQMIRHSFLLTNAFCLIYGSTETLISTHRIFTQENITEHEKGMLGVPLPGMEMKIIDEKEEVVDIDFFSFFLYFFFFLSSFLSSSPCWAEGWFVKVNFFLFPFLLSLFLLSRDWD
;
A
#
# COMPACT_ATOMS: atom_id res chain seq x y z
N MET A 1 -49.43 25.38 -16.16
CA MET A 1 -49.81 26.52 -15.30
C MET A 1 -50.23 26.00 -13.94
N CYS A 2 -49.74 26.65 -12.88
CA CYS A 2 -50.26 26.67 -11.51
C CYS A 2 -50.43 25.34 -10.74
N GLY A 3 -49.46 25.10 -9.86
CA GLY A 3 -49.58 24.72 -8.44
C GLY A 3 -50.69 23.78 -7.96
N GLY A 4 -50.25 22.76 -7.20
CA GLY A 4 -50.97 22.32 -6.00
C GLY A 4 -51.04 20.81 -5.77
N ARG A 5 -50.26 20.33 -4.79
CA ARG A 5 -50.59 19.38 -3.70
C ARG A 5 -49.56 18.29 -3.49
N GLN A 6 -49.12 18.23 -2.24
CA GLN A 6 -48.44 17.11 -1.61
C GLN A 6 -49.12 15.78 -1.96
N VAL A 7 -48.30 14.80 -2.34
CA VAL A 7 -48.60 13.40 -2.08
C VAL A 7 -47.55 12.92 -1.09
N ASN A 8 -48.06 12.57 0.09
CA ASN A 8 -47.32 12.00 1.19
C ASN A 8 -47.07 10.50 0.92
N THR A 9 -46.32 9.87 1.82
CA THR A 9 -46.16 8.42 2.05
C THR A 9 -45.08 7.68 1.26
N ASN A 10 -44.00 7.36 1.99
CA ASN A 10 -43.54 5.98 2.22
C ASN A 10 -43.69 5.02 1.04
N ARG A 11 -42.58 4.85 0.32
CA ARG A 11 -42.17 3.52 -0.16
C ARG A 11 -40.73 3.31 0.24
N SER A 12 -40.55 2.61 1.36
CA SER A 12 -39.40 1.77 1.60
C SER A 12 -39.26 0.82 0.41
N LEU A 13 -38.26 1.07 -0.43
CA LEU A 13 -37.71 0.06 -1.32
C LEU A 13 -36.61 -0.64 -0.51
N GLU A 14 -36.98 -1.77 0.07
CA GLU A 14 -36.03 -2.80 0.51
C GLU A 14 -35.22 -3.20 -0.74
N CYS A 15 -34.03 -2.63 -0.86
CA CYS A 15 -32.99 -3.08 -1.77
C CYS A 15 -31.79 -3.41 -0.87
N SER A 16 -31.37 -4.66 -0.92
CA SER A 16 -30.36 -5.29 -0.06
C SER A 16 -29.22 -4.36 0.38
N GLN A 17 -28.98 -4.34 1.70
CA GLN A 17 -28.06 -3.49 2.47
C GLN A 17 -26.55 -3.52 2.10
N HIS A 18 -26.13 -4.14 1.00
CA HIS A 18 -24.70 -4.36 0.69
C HIS A 18 -24.12 -3.49 -0.44
N CYS A 19 -24.81 -2.44 -0.90
CA CYS A 19 -24.30 -1.57 -1.98
C CYS A 19 -24.61 -0.07 -1.80
N LEU A 20 -24.55 0.45 -0.57
CA LEU A 20 -24.64 1.89 -0.30
C LEU A 20 -23.29 2.42 0.23
N HIS A 21 -22.32 2.59 -0.67
CA HIS A 21 -21.25 3.57 -0.47
C HIS A 21 -21.85 4.96 -0.70
N ALA A 22 -21.63 5.89 0.23
CA ALA A 22 -22.24 7.22 0.20
C ALA A 22 -21.66 8.08 -0.95
N LEU A 23 -22.38 8.12 -2.08
CA LEU A 23 -22.09 9.01 -3.22
C LEU A 23 -22.49 10.45 -2.88
N TYR A 24 -21.53 11.35 -2.72
CA TYR A 24 -21.77 12.80 -2.64
C TYR A 24 -21.58 13.44 -4.02
N ALA A 25 -22.65 14.04 -4.57
CA ALA A 25 -22.59 14.82 -5.82
C ALA A 25 -22.74 16.32 -5.51
N LEU A 26 -21.68 17.10 -5.74
CA LEU A 26 -21.69 18.57 -5.63
C LEU A 26 -21.60 19.20 -7.01
N LYS A 27 -22.56 20.07 -7.36
CA LYS A 27 -22.67 20.72 -8.67
C LYS A 27 -22.15 22.17 -8.56
N PHE A 28 -21.01 22.47 -9.18
CA PHE A 28 -20.44 23.82 -9.18
C PHE A 28 -20.82 24.58 -10.46
N THR A 29 -21.23 25.85 -10.33
CA THR A 29 -21.43 26.80 -11.44
C THR A 29 -20.24 27.76 -11.50
N SER A 30 -19.55 27.81 -12.63
CA SER A 30 -18.33 28.61 -12.86
C SER A 30 -18.61 30.09 -13.10
N ILE A 31 -17.79 30.98 -12.51
CA ILE A 31 -17.63 32.39 -12.92
C ILE A 31 -16.28 32.51 -13.64
N SER A 32 -16.28 33.14 -14.81
CA SER A 32 -15.11 33.35 -15.67
C SER A 32 -14.25 34.52 -15.21
N TYR A 33 -12.93 34.34 -15.14
CA TYR A 33 -11.97 35.44 -15.25
C TYR A 33 -10.92 35.12 -16.33
N SER A 34 -10.84 36.00 -17.32
CA SER A 34 -9.79 36.01 -18.34
C SER A 34 -8.65 36.91 -17.90
N ARG A 35 -7.40 36.43 -17.98
CA ARG A 35 -6.26 37.25 -18.40
C ARG A 35 -5.10 36.38 -18.91
N HIS A 36 -4.65 36.75 -20.11
CA HIS A 36 -3.47 36.25 -20.80
C HIS A 36 -2.19 36.46 -20.00
N LEU A 37 -1.32 35.45 -19.97
CA LEU A 37 0.14 35.62 -19.98
C LEU A 37 0.80 34.38 -20.61
N GLY A 38 1.52 34.62 -21.71
CA GLY A 38 2.82 34.00 -22.05
C GLY A 38 2.90 32.49 -22.30
N LYS A 39 3.08 32.13 -23.58
CA LYS A 39 3.56 30.82 -24.03
C LYS A 39 4.86 30.40 -23.31
N LYS A 40 4.80 29.35 -22.49
CA LYS A 40 5.86 28.32 -22.39
C LYS A 40 5.18 26.96 -22.33
N THR A 41 5.59 26.11 -23.25
CA THR A 41 5.12 24.74 -23.49
C THR A 41 5.28 23.88 -22.24
N PHE A 42 4.22 23.13 -21.91
CA PHE A 42 4.28 21.97 -21.02
C PHE A 42 5.30 20.97 -21.57
N SER A 43 6.29 20.58 -20.77
CA SER A 43 7.07 19.36 -21.01
C SER A 43 6.37 18.18 -20.32
N PRO A 44 6.15 17.05 -21.01
CA PRO A 44 5.57 15.85 -20.41
C PRO A 44 6.52 15.22 -19.38
N ILE A 45 5.90 14.52 -18.44
CA ILE A 45 6.52 13.64 -17.45
C ILE A 45 7.22 12.48 -18.18
N PHE A 46 8.48 12.68 -18.54
CA PHE A 46 9.47 11.63 -18.79
C PHE A 46 10.80 12.21 -18.34
N ASN A 47 11.34 11.75 -17.21
CA ASN A 47 12.68 12.14 -16.81
C ASN A 47 13.69 11.19 -17.48
N GLU A 48 14.53 11.78 -18.32
CA GLU A 48 15.38 11.15 -19.34
C GLU A 48 16.63 10.45 -18.78
N GLU A 49 16.85 10.47 -17.46
CA GLU A 49 18.16 10.13 -16.88
C GLU A 49 18.48 8.63 -16.76
N LYS A 50 17.53 7.72 -17.04
CA LYS A 50 17.81 6.26 -17.13
C LYS A 50 18.06 5.74 -18.55
N LEU A 51 18.13 6.62 -19.55
CA LEU A 51 18.45 6.29 -20.94
C LEU A 51 19.78 6.88 -21.41
N ASN A 52 20.79 6.95 -20.54
CA ASN A 52 22.14 7.36 -20.93
C ASN A 52 22.90 6.23 -21.65
N GLY A 53 22.41 5.96 -22.86
CA GLY A 53 23.03 5.19 -23.93
C GLY A 53 22.01 4.99 -25.06
N PRO A 54 22.14 5.63 -26.24
CA PRO A 54 21.26 5.34 -27.34
C PRO A 54 21.66 4.00 -27.97
N THR A 55 21.07 2.90 -27.51
CA THR A 55 20.59 1.94 -28.50
C THR A 55 19.26 2.47 -29.00
N MET A 56 19.32 3.50 -29.85
CA MET A 56 18.17 3.82 -30.69
C MET A 56 17.93 2.56 -31.51
N LEU A 57 16.89 1.80 -31.17
CA LEU A 57 16.56 0.57 -31.87
C LEU A 57 16.26 0.95 -33.32
N LYS A 58 17.23 0.73 -34.21
CA LYS A 58 17.12 1.05 -35.64
C LYS A 58 16.01 0.24 -36.34
N LYS A 59 15.47 -0.77 -35.67
CA LYS A 59 14.34 -1.62 -36.05
C LYS A 59 13.51 -1.88 -34.79
N SER A 60 12.23 -2.21 -34.91
CA SER A 60 11.36 -2.63 -33.79
C SER A 60 11.75 -4.03 -33.26
N TYR A 61 13.03 -4.20 -32.90
CA TYR A 61 13.63 -5.44 -32.42
C TYR A 61 14.60 -5.09 -31.31
N PHE A 62 14.15 -5.35 -30.08
CA PHE A 62 14.94 -5.28 -28.86
C PHE A 62 15.34 -6.71 -28.48
N HIS A 63 16.61 -6.92 -28.16
CA HIS A 63 17.10 -8.21 -27.69
C HIS A 63 17.94 -7.99 -26.43
N GLN A 64 17.48 -8.56 -25.33
CA GLN A 64 18.18 -8.62 -24.06
C GLN A 64 18.20 -10.09 -23.64
N PRO A 65 19.33 -10.79 -23.76
CA PRO A 65 19.41 -12.19 -23.33
C PRO A 65 19.22 -12.24 -21.80
N GLY A 66 18.34 -13.13 -21.34
CA GLY A 66 18.17 -13.41 -19.91
C GLY A 66 19.39 -14.12 -19.34
N ASN A 67 19.61 -14.00 -18.02
CA ASN A 67 20.71 -14.65 -17.30
C ASN A 67 20.31 -16.00 -16.68
N ILE A 68 19.07 -16.45 -16.93
CA ILE A 68 18.46 -17.63 -16.34
C ILE A 68 18.79 -18.86 -17.17
N ALA A 69 19.34 -19.90 -16.53
CA ALA A 69 19.53 -21.18 -17.18
C ALA A 69 18.19 -21.88 -17.39
N TYR A 70 17.86 -22.20 -18.63
CA TYR A 70 16.64 -22.94 -18.95
C TYR A 70 16.69 -24.39 -18.46
N SER A 71 15.58 -24.85 -17.90
CA SER A 71 15.36 -26.24 -17.51
C SER A 71 14.98 -27.07 -18.74
N TYR A 72 15.70 -28.17 -18.95
CA TYR A 72 15.45 -29.12 -20.05
C TYR A 72 14.79 -30.38 -19.49
N GLU A 73 13.56 -30.21 -19.00
CA GLU A 73 12.74 -31.23 -18.36
C GLU A 73 11.38 -31.31 -19.04
N THR A 74 10.62 -32.36 -18.73
CA THR A 74 9.21 -32.48 -19.09
C THR A 74 8.31 -32.10 -17.92
N ILE A 75 7.05 -31.77 -18.21
CA ILE A 75 6.05 -31.44 -17.18
C ILE A 75 5.88 -32.61 -16.16
N PRO A 76 5.75 -33.88 -16.59
CA PRO A 76 5.73 -35.01 -15.67
C PRO A 76 6.98 -35.16 -14.80
N GLU A 77 8.18 -34.96 -15.36
CA GLU A 77 9.44 -35.02 -14.60
C GLU A 77 9.50 -33.92 -13.53
N ARG A 78 9.07 -32.69 -13.86
CA ARG A 78 9.01 -31.61 -12.88
C ARG A 78 8.05 -31.93 -11.74
N ILE A 79 6.85 -32.44 -12.05
CA ILE A 79 5.87 -32.85 -11.02
C ILE A 79 6.42 -34.00 -10.16
N GLN A 80 7.14 -34.95 -10.77
CA GLN A 80 7.83 -36.02 -10.04
C GLN A 80 8.85 -35.46 -9.05
N LYS A 81 9.76 -34.58 -9.50
CA LYS A 81 10.77 -33.96 -8.62
C LYS A 81 10.13 -33.21 -7.46
N LEU A 82 9.08 -32.43 -7.72
CA LEU A 82 8.36 -31.71 -6.67
C LEU A 82 7.75 -32.66 -5.63
N ALA A 83 7.23 -33.80 -6.07
CA ALA A 83 6.69 -34.86 -5.21
C ALA A 83 7.77 -35.60 -4.41
N GLU A 84 8.99 -35.74 -4.94
CA GLU A 84 10.14 -36.34 -4.24
C GLU A 84 10.76 -35.37 -3.21
N GLU A 85 10.83 -34.07 -3.53
CA GLU A 85 11.47 -33.06 -2.68
C GLU A 85 10.66 -32.72 -1.40
N LYS A 86 9.37 -32.44 -1.54
CA LYS A 86 8.47 -32.08 -0.42
C LYS A 86 7.12 -32.79 -0.60
N PRO A 87 7.03 -34.11 -0.38
CA PRO A 87 5.86 -34.93 -0.70
C PRO A 87 4.56 -34.43 -0.07
N ASP A 88 4.64 -34.01 1.19
CA ASP A 88 3.48 -33.59 2.00
C ASP A 88 3.07 -32.13 1.78
N LYS A 89 3.83 -31.36 0.98
CA LYS A 89 3.45 -29.98 0.67
C LYS A 89 2.18 -29.99 -0.18
N ILE A 90 1.21 -29.18 0.21
CA ILE A 90 -0.03 -28.99 -0.55
C ILE A 90 0.33 -28.37 -1.91
N ALA A 91 -0.03 -29.05 -2.99
CA ALA A 91 0.13 -28.56 -4.35
C ALA A 91 -1.04 -27.67 -4.73
N MET A 92 -2.27 -28.14 -4.52
CA MET A 92 -3.47 -27.41 -4.89
C MET A 92 -4.51 -27.40 -3.78
N VAL A 93 -5.25 -26.29 -3.69
CA VAL A 93 -6.46 -26.13 -2.88
C VAL A 93 -7.60 -25.69 -3.78
N MET A 94 -8.78 -26.30 -3.61
CA MET A 94 -9.97 -26.01 -4.39
C MET A 94 -11.15 -25.74 -3.46
N TYR A 95 -11.86 -24.64 -3.70
CA TYR A 95 -13.09 -24.27 -3.01
C TYR A 95 -14.31 -24.54 -3.89
N HIS A 96 -15.27 -25.32 -3.40
CA HIS A 96 -16.56 -25.50 -4.07
C HIS A 96 -17.56 -24.41 -3.63
N SER A 97 -18.58 -24.12 -4.46
CA SER A 97 -19.66 -23.15 -4.24
C SER A 97 -20.50 -23.32 -2.94
N LYS A 98 -20.14 -24.27 -2.06
CA LYS A 98 -20.72 -24.51 -0.72
C LYS A 98 -19.69 -24.35 0.41
N ASP A 99 -18.59 -23.65 0.15
CA ASP A 99 -17.50 -23.37 1.11
C ASP A 99 -16.72 -24.62 1.57
N GLU A 100 -16.82 -25.71 0.78
CA GLU A 100 -16.06 -26.93 1.00
C GLU A 100 -14.65 -26.80 0.43
N ARG A 101 -13.64 -27.04 1.28
CA ARG A 101 -12.23 -26.97 0.94
C ARG A 101 -11.67 -28.35 0.65
N TYR A 102 -11.16 -28.54 -0.56
CA TYR A 102 -10.46 -29.73 -0.99
C TYR A 102 -8.98 -29.42 -1.21
N GLU A 103 -8.09 -30.35 -0.88
CA GLU A 103 -6.66 -30.19 -1.11
C GLU A 103 -6.05 -31.48 -1.66
N ILE A 104 -4.89 -31.33 -2.30
CA ILE A 104 -4.08 -32.44 -2.78
C ILE A 104 -2.61 -32.12 -2.56
N THR A 105 -1.87 -33.06 -1.97
CA THR A 105 -0.42 -32.92 -1.80
C THR A 105 0.32 -33.18 -3.11
N ARG A 106 1.58 -32.75 -3.19
CA ARG A 106 2.43 -33.01 -4.36
C ARG A 106 2.56 -34.51 -4.65
N LYS A 107 2.73 -35.33 -3.61
CA LYS A 107 2.80 -36.78 -3.74
C LYS A 107 1.48 -37.38 -4.23
N GLU A 108 0.35 -36.96 -3.67
CA GLU A 108 -0.96 -37.44 -4.11
C GLU A 108 -1.26 -37.07 -5.57
N LEU A 109 -0.92 -35.84 -5.98
CA LEU A 109 -1.07 -35.39 -7.36
C LEU A 109 -0.28 -36.29 -8.31
N TYR A 110 1.00 -36.56 -8.00
CA TYR A 110 1.85 -37.46 -8.79
C TYR A 110 1.29 -38.88 -8.83
N ASP A 111 1.02 -39.49 -7.67
CA ASP A 111 0.56 -40.88 -7.57
C ASP A 111 -0.77 -41.10 -8.30
N ARG A 112 -1.71 -40.15 -8.22
CA ARG A 112 -2.98 -40.23 -8.95
C ARG A 112 -2.77 -40.05 -10.46
N SER A 113 -1.85 -39.19 -10.87
CA SER A 113 -1.53 -38.97 -12.30
C SER A 113 -0.94 -40.23 -12.93
N VAL A 114 -0.03 -40.91 -12.23
CA VAL A 114 0.56 -42.19 -12.64
C VAL A 114 -0.54 -43.25 -12.86
N LYS A 115 -1.51 -43.34 -11.94
CA LYS A 115 -2.62 -44.29 -12.06
C LYS A 115 -3.52 -43.98 -13.26
N PHE A 116 -3.83 -42.71 -13.49
CA PHE A 116 -4.63 -42.32 -14.64
C PHE A 116 -3.89 -42.56 -15.97
N ALA A 117 -2.59 -42.27 -16.03
CA ALA A 117 -1.76 -42.56 -17.19
C ALA A 117 -1.76 -44.05 -17.57
N ARG A 118 -1.64 -44.93 -16.57
CA ARG A 118 -1.75 -46.40 -16.76
C ARG A 118 -3.11 -46.82 -17.30
N CYS A 119 -4.20 -46.14 -16.91
CA CYS A 119 -5.52 -46.38 -17.50
C CYS A 119 -5.52 -46.08 -19.00
N LEU A 120 -4.95 -44.95 -19.41
CA LEU A 120 -4.89 -44.54 -20.82
C LEU A 120 -4.01 -45.48 -21.65
N LEU A 121 -2.87 -45.93 -21.12
CA LEU A 121 -2.01 -46.94 -21.78
C LEU A 121 -2.77 -48.25 -22.01
N LYS A 122 -3.55 -48.71 -21.04
CA LYS A 122 -4.39 -49.91 -21.18
C LYS A 122 -5.51 -49.73 -22.22
N LEU A 123 -6.02 -48.51 -22.36
CA LEU A 123 -6.99 -48.15 -23.40
C LEU A 123 -6.34 -47.96 -24.78
N GLY A 124 -5.01 -48.05 -24.87
CA GLY A 124 -4.26 -48.06 -26.12
C GLY A 124 -3.85 -46.69 -26.65
N ILE A 125 -3.75 -45.67 -25.77
CA ILE A 125 -3.16 -44.38 -26.16
C ILE A 125 -1.73 -44.58 -26.66
N LYS A 126 -1.34 -43.80 -27.67
CA LYS A 126 0.01 -43.78 -28.22
C LYS A 126 0.65 -42.41 -28.03
N LYS A 127 1.98 -42.37 -27.98
CA LYS A 127 2.72 -41.10 -27.95
C LYS A 127 2.30 -40.22 -29.14
N GLY A 128 1.89 -38.98 -28.85
CA GLY A 128 1.42 -38.01 -29.83
C GLY A 128 -0.09 -38.01 -30.09
N ASP A 129 -0.86 -38.90 -29.46
CA ASP A 129 -2.31 -38.92 -29.58
C ASP A 129 -2.95 -37.69 -28.92
N PRO A 130 -3.75 -36.86 -29.62
CA PRO A 130 -4.43 -35.72 -29.03
C PRO A 130 -5.66 -36.15 -28.23
N VAL A 131 -5.74 -35.71 -26.98
CA VAL A 131 -6.83 -35.99 -26.05
C VAL A 131 -7.63 -34.71 -25.81
N ALA A 132 -8.87 -34.68 -26.29
CA ALA A 132 -9.78 -33.58 -26.03
C ALA A 132 -10.14 -33.55 -24.54
N TYR A 133 -9.74 -32.47 -23.86
CA TYR A 133 -9.88 -32.31 -22.42
C TYR A 133 -10.75 -31.09 -22.10
N CYS A 134 -12.01 -31.34 -21.75
CA CYS A 134 -12.99 -30.31 -21.37
C CYS A 134 -13.60 -30.67 -20.01
N VAL A 135 -12.88 -30.32 -18.96
CA VAL A 135 -13.25 -30.60 -17.57
C VAL A 135 -13.27 -29.28 -16.80
N SER A 136 -14.31 -29.06 -16.01
CA SER A 136 -14.47 -27.91 -15.13
C SER A 136 -13.41 -27.91 -14.03
N ASN A 137 -13.14 -26.74 -13.45
CA ASN A 137 -12.19 -26.60 -12.33
C ASN A 137 -12.54 -27.59 -11.22
N CYS A 138 -11.60 -28.48 -10.89
CA CYS A 138 -11.75 -29.44 -9.80
C CYS A 138 -10.38 -29.84 -9.26
N ILE A 139 -10.34 -30.41 -8.05
CA ILE A 139 -9.07 -30.76 -7.40
C ILE A 139 -8.25 -31.80 -8.18
N ASN A 140 -8.92 -32.66 -8.97
CA ASN A 140 -8.27 -33.68 -9.80
C ASN A 140 -7.98 -33.20 -11.23
N TRP A 141 -8.22 -31.93 -11.57
CA TRP A 141 -8.03 -31.45 -12.94
C TRP A 141 -6.58 -31.66 -13.42
N MET A 142 -5.60 -31.31 -12.59
CA MET A 142 -4.18 -31.55 -12.90
C MET A 142 -3.80 -33.03 -12.89
N THR A 143 -4.50 -33.86 -12.10
CA THR A 143 -4.28 -35.31 -12.11
C THR A 143 -4.55 -35.91 -13.48
N TYR A 144 -5.65 -35.52 -14.11
CA TYR A 144 -6.00 -36.05 -15.43
C TYR A 144 -5.10 -35.49 -16.52
N ASP A 145 -4.81 -34.18 -16.47
CA ASP A 145 -3.93 -33.51 -17.44
C ASP A 145 -2.52 -34.12 -17.41
N VAL A 146 -1.87 -34.18 -16.25
CA VAL A 146 -0.53 -34.77 -16.11
C VAL A 146 -0.56 -36.27 -16.45
N GLY A 147 -1.65 -36.98 -16.15
CA GLY A 147 -1.80 -38.37 -16.55
C GLY A 147 -1.89 -38.59 -18.07
N ILE A 148 -2.50 -37.67 -18.82
CA ILE A 148 -2.47 -37.66 -20.30
C ILE A 148 -1.02 -37.52 -20.77
N LEU A 149 -0.31 -36.53 -20.24
CA LEU A 149 1.08 -36.23 -20.61
C LEU A 149 2.01 -37.41 -20.30
N MET A 150 1.90 -38.01 -19.10
CA MET A 150 2.65 -39.20 -18.69
C MET A 150 2.44 -40.40 -19.61
N ALA A 151 1.23 -40.56 -20.17
CA ALA A 151 0.94 -41.61 -21.14
C ALA A 151 1.44 -41.29 -22.56
N GLY A 152 2.06 -40.12 -22.77
CA GLY A 152 2.53 -39.61 -24.05
C GLY A 152 1.47 -38.93 -24.91
N GLY A 153 0.25 -38.73 -24.38
CA GLY A 153 -0.80 -38.00 -25.06
C GLY A 153 -0.57 -36.49 -25.06
N ILE A 154 -1.20 -35.80 -26.01
CA ILE A 154 -1.22 -34.34 -26.10
C ILE A 154 -2.54 -33.84 -25.50
N SER A 155 -2.49 -33.09 -24.41
CA SER A 155 -3.71 -32.56 -23.78
C SER A 155 -4.27 -31.40 -24.61
N VAL A 156 -5.45 -31.54 -25.19
CA VAL A 156 -6.11 -30.48 -25.97
C VAL A 156 -7.12 -29.81 -25.06
N HIS A 157 -6.77 -28.65 -24.51
CA HIS A 157 -7.60 -27.91 -23.56
C HIS A 157 -8.76 -27.23 -24.28
N LEU A 158 -9.98 -27.61 -23.92
CA LEU A 158 -11.21 -27.14 -24.54
C LEU A 158 -12.11 -26.42 -23.52
N LEU A 159 -12.80 -25.40 -24.02
CA LEU A 159 -13.95 -24.76 -23.37
C LEU A 159 -15.11 -24.89 -24.36
N LEU A 160 -15.93 -25.93 -24.21
CA LEU A 160 -17.07 -26.20 -25.10
C LEU A 160 -18.16 -25.13 -24.88
N GLY A 161 -18.88 -24.78 -25.96
CA GLY A 161 -19.87 -23.68 -26.00
C GLY A 161 -19.48 -22.45 -26.85
N ALA A 162 -18.20 -22.23 -27.14
CA ALA A 162 -17.72 -21.08 -27.94
C ALA A 162 -17.17 -21.45 -29.34
N ALA A 163 -17.05 -22.74 -29.66
CA ALA A 163 -16.40 -23.23 -30.87
C ALA A 163 -17.21 -24.34 -31.55
N ASP A 164 -17.06 -24.45 -32.87
CA ASP A 164 -17.55 -25.58 -33.67
C ASP A 164 -16.88 -26.88 -33.18
N ILE A 165 -17.68 -27.77 -32.59
CA ILE A 165 -17.20 -29.00 -31.97
C ILE A 165 -16.43 -29.91 -32.94
N SER A 166 -16.82 -29.92 -34.22
CA SER A 166 -16.12 -30.72 -35.25
C SER A 166 -14.67 -30.29 -35.41
N LYS A 167 -14.42 -28.98 -35.35
CA LYS A 167 -13.08 -28.40 -35.50
C LYS A 167 -12.28 -28.50 -34.21
N ALA A 168 -12.93 -28.35 -33.06
CA ALA A 168 -12.31 -28.54 -31.77
C ALA A 168 -11.76 -29.97 -31.64
N LEU A 169 -12.58 -30.96 -31.99
CA LEU A 169 -12.26 -32.39 -31.88
C LEU A 169 -11.45 -32.93 -33.07
N ASP A 170 -11.13 -32.11 -34.07
CA ASP A 170 -10.33 -32.56 -35.23
C ASP A 170 -9.03 -33.25 -34.77
N LYS A 171 -8.80 -34.46 -35.30
CA LYS A 171 -7.69 -35.37 -34.99
C LYS A 171 -7.58 -35.88 -33.55
N CYS A 172 -8.49 -35.51 -32.64
CA CYS A 172 -8.49 -36.06 -31.29
C CYS A 172 -8.88 -37.54 -31.33
N THR A 173 -8.19 -38.37 -30.54
CA THR A 173 -8.41 -39.82 -30.44
C THR A 173 -9.19 -40.19 -29.18
N PHE A 174 -9.02 -39.41 -28.10
CA PHE A 174 -9.75 -39.54 -26.85
C PHE A 174 -10.50 -38.24 -26.54
N ILE A 175 -11.59 -38.34 -25.77
CA ILE A 175 -12.28 -37.21 -25.18
C ILE A 175 -12.59 -37.48 -23.70
N ILE A 176 -12.36 -36.48 -22.86
CA ILE A 176 -12.57 -36.52 -21.40
C ILE A 176 -13.47 -35.34 -21.02
N LEU A 177 -14.64 -35.62 -20.44
CA LEU A 177 -15.67 -34.65 -20.08
C LEU A 177 -16.22 -34.89 -18.66
N ASP A 178 -16.91 -33.89 -18.11
CA ASP A 178 -17.50 -33.90 -16.76
C ASP A 178 -18.98 -33.46 -16.70
N ALA A 179 -19.39 -32.49 -17.52
CA ALA A 179 -20.70 -31.85 -17.43
C ALA A 179 -21.71 -32.31 -18.50
N LYS A 180 -23.00 -32.28 -18.16
CA LYS A 180 -24.11 -32.66 -19.06
C LYS A 180 -24.08 -31.94 -20.40
N GLU A 181 -23.87 -30.63 -20.39
CA GLU A 181 -23.90 -29.78 -21.58
C GLU A 181 -22.82 -30.20 -22.58
N ASN A 182 -21.62 -30.55 -22.08
CA ASN A 182 -20.53 -31.06 -22.89
C ASN A 182 -20.85 -32.43 -23.52
N TRP A 183 -21.63 -33.27 -22.81
CA TRP A 183 -22.10 -34.55 -23.36
C TRP A 183 -23.14 -34.36 -24.45
N ASP A 184 -24.08 -33.44 -24.28
CA ASP A 184 -25.10 -33.13 -25.30
C ASP A 184 -24.44 -32.65 -26.60
N ASP A 185 -23.41 -31.81 -26.51
CA ASP A 185 -22.61 -31.38 -27.65
C ASP A 185 -21.91 -32.56 -28.35
N LEU A 186 -21.23 -33.45 -27.60
CA LEU A 186 -20.57 -34.62 -28.19
C LEU A 186 -21.57 -35.56 -28.87
N LEU A 187 -22.71 -35.83 -28.23
CA LEU A 187 -23.74 -36.74 -28.74
C LEU A 187 -24.43 -36.19 -30.00
N SER A 188 -24.35 -34.88 -30.26
CA SER A 188 -24.83 -34.28 -31.50
C SER A 188 -24.02 -34.72 -32.74
N VAL A 189 -22.76 -35.14 -32.55
CA VAL A 189 -21.84 -35.51 -33.64
C VAL A 189 -21.29 -36.94 -33.53
N ALA A 190 -21.54 -37.65 -32.43
CA ALA A 190 -20.95 -38.96 -32.17
C ALA A 190 -21.90 -39.94 -31.45
N LYS A 191 -21.69 -41.25 -31.66
CA LYS A 191 -22.36 -42.33 -30.92
C LYS A 191 -21.37 -43.06 -30.03
N ILE A 192 -21.79 -43.37 -28.80
CA ILE A 192 -20.98 -44.06 -27.79
C ILE A 192 -21.50 -45.48 -27.58
N HIS A 193 -20.62 -46.46 -27.77
CA HIS A 193 -20.86 -47.89 -27.66
C HIS A 193 -20.24 -48.46 -26.37
N PRO A 194 -20.63 -49.68 -25.94
CA PRO A 194 -20.08 -50.31 -24.74
C PRO A 194 -18.54 -50.26 -24.66
N GLY A 195 -18.04 -49.95 -23.45
CA GLY A 195 -16.62 -49.73 -23.21
C GLY A 195 -16.10 -48.37 -23.67
N GLY A 196 -16.98 -47.36 -23.75
CA GLY A 196 -16.64 -45.98 -24.11
C GLY A 196 -16.26 -45.77 -25.57
N LYS A 197 -16.50 -46.74 -26.46
CA LYS A 197 -16.04 -46.68 -27.87
C LYS A 197 -16.87 -45.70 -28.67
N ILE A 198 -16.24 -44.81 -29.41
CA ILE A 198 -16.90 -43.77 -30.22
C ILE A 198 -16.91 -44.15 -31.71
N THR A 199 -18.04 -43.88 -32.36
CA THR A 199 -18.13 -43.76 -33.83
C THR A 199 -18.73 -42.41 -34.19
N SER A 200 -18.08 -41.68 -35.10
CA SER A 200 -18.54 -40.39 -35.61
C SER A 200 -18.12 -40.23 -37.06
N ASP A 201 -19.07 -39.83 -37.93
CA ASP A 201 -18.76 -39.47 -39.32
C ASP A 201 -18.06 -38.10 -39.39
N THR A 202 -18.37 -37.22 -38.44
CA THR A 202 -17.81 -35.87 -38.34
C THR A 202 -16.39 -35.87 -37.76
N CYS A 203 -16.12 -36.73 -36.77
CA CYS A 203 -14.84 -36.83 -36.07
C CYS A 203 -14.31 -38.29 -36.10
N PRO A 204 -13.90 -38.81 -37.27
CA PRO A 204 -13.60 -40.23 -37.45
C PRO A 204 -12.39 -40.72 -36.63
N SER A 205 -11.49 -39.82 -36.24
CA SER A 205 -10.33 -40.14 -35.39
C SER A 205 -10.69 -40.41 -33.94
N LEU A 206 -11.84 -39.91 -33.45
CA LEU A 206 -12.24 -40.01 -32.05
C LEU A 206 -12.72 -41.43 -31.72
N LYS A 207 -12.06 -42.09 -30.76
CA LYS A 207 -12.26 -43.52 -30.46
C LYS A 207 -12.78 -43.81 -29.06
N ILE A 208 -12.46 -43.01 -28.06
CA ILE A 208 -12.77 -43.33 -26.65
C ILE A 208 -13.30 -42.10 -25.91
N ALA A 209 -14.41 -42.27 -25.17
CA ALA A 209 -14.99 -41.31 -24.26
C ALA A 209 -14.79 -41.74 -22.79
N ILE A 210 -14.33 -40.80 -21.96
CA ILE A 210 -14.14 -40.98 -20.52
C ILE A 210 -14.85 -39.85 -19.76
N ALA A 211 -15.60 -40.21 -18.74
CA ALA A 211 -16.21 -39.30 -17.78
C ALA A 211 -15.36 -39.19 -16.52
N VAL A 212 -15.13 -37.97 -16.04
CA VAL A 212 -14.46 -37.74 -14.73
C VAL A 212 -15.46 -37.43 -13.62
N SER A 213 -16.70 -37.10 -13.96
CA SER A 213 -17.83 -36.99 -13.03
C SER A 213 -18.85 -38.11 -13.28
N SER A 214 -19.44 -38.65 -12.21
CA SER A 214 -20.57 -39.57 -12.33
C SER A 214 -21.86 -38.85 -12.72
N ASP A 215 -21.93 -37.55 -12.48
CA ASP A 215 -23.12 -36.75 -12.68
C ASP A 215 -23.36 -36.53 -14.17
N SER A 216 -24.56 -36.86 -14.63
CA SER A 216 -24.95 -36.72 -16.04
C SER A 216 -24.12 -37.54 -17.04
N ARG A 217 -23.38 -38.57 -16.58
CA ARG A 217 -22.66 -39.51 -17.44
C ARG A 217 -23.62 -40.27 -18.38
N PRO A 218 -23.43 -40.21 -19.72
CA PRO A 218 -24.20 -41.03 -20.65
C PRO A 218 -23.93 -42.53 -20.49
N ALA A 219 -24.90 -43.36 -20.88
CA ALA A 219 -24.72 -44.81 -20.91
C ALA A 219 -23.51 -45.21 -21.77
N ASN A 220 -22.82 -46.28 -21.38
CA ASN A 220 -21.63 -46.84 -22.04
C ASN A 220 -20.32 -46.03 -21.92
N VAL A 221 -20.34 -44.79 -21.41
CA VAL A 221 -19.12 -44.01 -21.18
C VAL A 221 -18.30 -44.61 -20.03
N LEU A 222 -16.98 -44.70 -20.20
CA LEU A 222 -16.06 -45.17 -19.16
C LEU A 222 -15.97 -44.12 -18.04
N GLN A 223 -15.99 -44.53 -16.77
CA GLN A 223 -15.73 -43.62 -15.65
C GLN A 223 -14.27 -43.70 -15.22
N ALA A 224 -13.61 -42.55 -15.06
CA ALA A 224 -12.22 -42.48 -14.63
C ALA A 224 -11.98 -43.15 -13.28
N SER A 225 -12.89 -43.00 -12.30
CA SER A 225 -12.77 -43.64 -10.98
C SER A 225 -12.88 -45.16 -11.04
N GLU A 226 -13.72 -45.72 -11.92
CA GLU A 226 -13.84 -47.16 -12.15
C GLU A 226 -12.56 -47.73 -12.79
N LEU A 227 -11.99 -47.02 -13.78
CA LEU A 227 -10.73 -47.39 -14.43
C LEU A 227 -9.56 -47.39 -13.44
N ILE A 228 -9.45 -46.33 -12.62
CA ILE A 228 -8.40 -46.21 -11.60
C ILE A 228 -8.54 -47.32 -10.54
N ALA A 229 -9.76 -47.66 -10.13
CA ALA A 229 -10.00 -48.77 -9.21
C ALA A 229 -9.56 -50.12 -9.79
N GLU A 230 -9.81 -50.35 -11.09
CA GLU A 230 -9.35 -51.58 -11.76
C GLU A 230 -7.82 -51.69 -11.79
N ILE A 231 -7.12 -50.57 -12.03
CA ILE A 231 -5.65 -50.51 -11.99
C ILE A 231 -5.13 -50.81 -10.58
N ASN A 232 -5.75 -50.28 -9.52
CA ASN A 232 -5.35 -50.56 -8.14
C ASN A 232 -5.56 -52.04 -7.76
N ALA A 233 -6.59 -52.70 -8.31
CA ALA A 233 -6.93 -54.09 -7.96
C ALA A 233 -6.04 -55.14 -8.66
N LYS A 234 -5.33 -54.76 -9.73
CA LYS A 234 -4.54 -55.65 -10.59
C LYS A 234 -3.04 -55.30 -10.57
N ASP A 235 -2.50 -54.88 -9.42
CA ASP A 235 -1.08 -54.54 -9.24
C ASP A 235 -0.18 -55.78 -9.38
N ASP A 236 -0.05 -56.31 -10.60
CA ASP A 236 0.70 -57.53 -10.94
C ASP A 236 2.09 -57.26 -11.52
N GLY A 237 2.52 -56.00 -11.52
CA GLY A 237 3.80 -55.57 -12.08
C GLY A 237 3.85 -55.53 -13.61
N SER A 238 2.73 -55.75 -14.33
CA SER A 238 2.69 -55.69 -15.79
C SER A 238 2.58 -54.26 -16.37
N PHE A 239 2.82 -53.23 -15.55
CA PHE A 239 2.62 -51.85 -15.99
C PHE A 239 3.64 -51.50 -17.06
N LEU A 240 3.13 -51.19 -18.24
CA LEU A 240 3.87 -50.70 -19.39
C LEU A 240 4.81 -49.57 -18.94
N GLU A 241 6.08 -49.64 -19.34
CA GLU A 241 7.00 -48.50 -19.21
C GLU A 241 6.34 -47.27 -19.87
N PHE A 242 6.39 -46.13 -19.17
CA PHE A 242 5.92 -44.89 -19.77
C PHE A 242 6.76 -44.57 -21.01
N PRO A 243 6.14 -44.01 -22.07
CA PRO A 243 6.90 -43.61 -23.25
C PRO A 243 7.93 -42.54 -22.87
N VAL A 244 9.11 -42.58 -23.51
CA VAL A 244 10.10 -41.52 -23.37
C VAL A 244 9.56 -40.24 -24.01
N LEU A 245 9.47 -39.19 -23.22
CA LEU A 245 9.04 -37.86 -23.65
C LEU A 245 10.28 -36.99 -23.90
N ASP A 246 10.27 -36.25 -25.00
CA ASP A 246 11.26 -35.21 -25.27
C ASP A 246 10.69 -33.87 -24.77
N PRO A 247 11.47 -33.02 -24.09
CA PRO A 247 11.03 -31.67 -23.72
C PRO A 247 10.48 -30.84 -24.90
N GLU A 248 10.89 -31.11 -26.13
CA GLU A 248 10.38 -30.44 -27.34
C GLU A 248 9.08 -31.05 -27.89
N ASP A 249 8.63 -32.20 -27.37
CA ASP A 249 7.32 -32.75 -27.71
C ASP A 249 6.21 -31.78 -27.30
N THR A 250 5.13 -31.73 -28.10
CA THR A 250 3.94 -30.96 -27.74
C THR A 250 3.30 -31.56 -26.48
N ALA A 251 3.25 -30.79 -25.40
CA ALA A 251 2.57 -31.16 -24.17
C ALA A 251 1.06 -30.93 -24.29
N PHE A 252 0.66 -29.69 -24.59
CA PHE A 252 -0.75 -29.34 -24.70
C PHE A 252 -1.04 -28.40 -25.86
N ILE A 253 -2.31 -28.33 -26.22
CA ILE A 253 -2.85 -27.43 -27.24
C ILE A 253 -3.94 -26.57 -26.62
N CYS A 254 -3.79 -25.25 -26.71
CA CYS A 254 -4.86 -24.29 -26.39
C CYS A 254 -5.50 -23.73 -27.67
N LEU A 255 -6.79 -23.39 -27.58
CA LEU A 255 -7.50 -22.69 -28.64
C LEU A 255 -7.47 -21.17 -28.42
N THR A 256 -7.15 -20.40 -29.46
CA THR A 256 -7.26 -18.93 -29.41
C THR A 256 -8.71 -18.47 -29.40
N SER A 257 -9.07 -17.45 -28.59
CA SER A 257 -10.38 -16.79 -28.64
C SER A 257 -10.60 -16.15 -30.02
N GLY A 258 -11.35 -16.83 -30.89
CA GLY A 258 -11.49 -16.50 -32.31
C GLY A 258 -12.32 -15.26 -32.60
N THR A 259 -11.86 -14.07 -32.19
CA THR A 259 -12.52 -12.79 -32.51
C THR A 259 -12.51 -12.46 -34.01
N THR A 260 -11.76 -13.22 -34.82
CA THR A 260 -11.60 -13.01 -36.28
C THR A 260 -11.93 -14.23 -37.14
N GLY A 261 -12.44 -15.34 -36.57
CA GLY A 261 -12.77 -16.55 -37.34
C GLY A 261 -12.67 -17.87 -36.56
N THR A 262 -12.27 -18.96 -37.24
CA THR A 262 -12.12 -20.30 -36.65
C THR A 262 -10.98 -20.30 -35.59
N PRO A 263 -11.20 -20.81 -34.36
CA PRO A 263 -10.16 -20.91 -33.33
C PRO A 263 -8.91 -21.66 -33.82
N LYS A 264 -7.72 -21.13 -33.58
CA LYS A 264 -6.45 -21.74 -33.95
C LYS A 264 -5.95 -22.65 -32.82
N LYS A 265 -5.41 -23.82 -33.17
CA LYS A 265 -4.73 -24.75 -32.27
C LYS A 265 -3.27 -24.29 -32.08
N ILE A 266 -2.92 -23.85 -30.88
CA ILE A 266 -1.57 -23.40 -30.53
C ILE A 266 -0.89 -24.51 -29.75
N HIS A 267 0.24 -24.99 -30.26
CA HIS A 267 1.02 -26.05 -29.66
C HIS A 267 1.99 -25.49 -28.63
N HIS A 268 2.00 -26.08 -27.44
CA HIS A 268 2.93 -25.76 -26.37
C HIS A 268 3.79 -27.00 -26.07
N SER A 269 5.11 -26.90 -26.21
CA SER A 269 6.04 -27.98 -25.83
C SER A 269 6.27 -27.98 -24.32
N HIS A 270 6.73 -29.10 -23.75
CA HIS A 270 7.08 -29.12 -22.33
C HIS A 270 8.14 -28.05 -21.99
N PHE A 271 9.16 -27.94 -22.84
CA PHE A 271 10.27 -27.00 -22.71
C PHE A 271 9.79 -25.55 -22.67
N ASN A 272 8.87 -25.15 -23.57
CA ASN A 272 8.43 -23.76 -23.62
C ASN A 272 7.59 -23.35 -22.41
N VAL A 273 6.77 -24.27 -21.88
CA VAL A 273 5.91 -24.00 -20.72
C VAL A 273 6.74 -23.86 -19.45
N LEU A 274 7.70 -24.76 -19.24
CA LEU A 274 8.61 -24.75 -18.09
C LEU A 274 9.46 -23.47 -18.03
N ASN A 275 9.99 -23.04 -19.17
CA ASN A 275 10.94 -21.93 -19.21
C ASN A 275 10.29 -20.55 -19.31
N CYS A 276 9.11 -20.45 -19.93
CA CYS A 276 8.33 -19.21 -19.95
C CYS A 276 7.89 -18.82 -18.54
N THR A 277 7.54 -19.80 -17.70
CA THR A 277 7.03 -19.58 -16.35
C THR A 277 8.16 -19.30 -15.36
N ALA A 278 9.27 -20.03 -15.44
CA ALA A 278 10.46 -19.78 -14.61
C ALA A 278 11.02 -18.36 -14.78
N THR A 279 11.07 -17.86 -16.03
CA THR A 279 11.53 -16.50 -16.31
C THR A 279 10.61 -15.44 -15.69
N HIS A 280 9.29 -15.65 -15.77
CA HIS A 280 8.31 -14.76 -15.13
C HIS A 280 8.49 -14.76 -13.61
N ASP A 281 8.60 -15.94 -13.01
CA ASP A 281 8.68 -16.10 -11.56
C ASP A 281 9.93 -15.41 -10.97
N GLU A 282 11.06 -15.44 -11.69
CA GLU A 282 12.27 -14.70 -11.29
C GLU A 282 12.07 -13.18 -11.32
N ASP A 283 11.45 -12.64 -12.37
CA ASP A 283 11.21 -11.20 -12.51
C ASP A 283 10.34 -10.61 -11.39
N VAL A 284 9.43 -11.41 -10.82
CA VAL A 284 8.53 -11.00 -9.73
C VAL A 284 8.86 -11.62 -8.37
N ASN A 285 10.00 -12.31 -8.24
CA ASN A 285 10.45 -13.00 -7.03
C ASN A 285 9.45 -14.01 -6.45
N ILE A 286 8.76 -14.77 -7.30
CA ILE A 286 7.92 -15.91 -6.86
C ILE A 286 8.83 -17.06 -6.42
N THR A 287 8.57 -17.56 -5.22
CA THR A 287 9.30 -18.65 -4.58
C THR A 287 8.39 -19.84 -4.34
N CYS A 288 8.96 -20.99 -3.99
CA CYS A 288 8.15 -22.17 -3.69
C CYS A 288 7.19 -21.96 -2.50
N ASP A 289 7.44 -20.98 -1.62
CA ASP A 289 6.61 -20.72 -0.44
C ASP A 289 5.43 -19.78 -0.70
N ASP A 290 5.33 -19.25 -1.92
CA ASP A 290 4.20 -18.44 -2.34
C ASP A 290 2.92 -19.26 -2.56
N VAL A 291 1.80 -18.58 -2.34
CA VAL A 291 0.44 -19.13 -2.49
C VAL A 291 -0.28 -18.30 -3.54
N ILE A 292 -0.56 -18.91 -4.68
CA ILE A 292 -1.10 -18.25 -5.87
C ILE A 292 -2.61 -18.51 -5.97
N TYR A 293 -3.42 -17.47 -5.93
CA TYR A 293 -4.85 -17.54 -6.23
C TYR A 293 -5.13 -17.25 -7.72
N ASN A 294 -6.01 -18.05 -8.34
CA ASN A 294 -6.48 -17.80 -9.70
C ASN A 294 -7.96 -18.18 -9.87
N SER A 295 -8.77 -17.25 -10.40
CA SER A 295 -10.21 -17.46 -10.61
C SER A 295 -10.59 -17.95 -12.03
N ARG A 296 -9.63 -18.11 -12.94
CA ARG A 296 -9.89 -18.43 -14.35
C ARG A 296 -10.18 -19.93 -14.57
N PRO A 297 -10.84 -20.30 -15.68
CA PRO A 297 -10.90 -21.70 -16.10
C PRO A 297 -9.50 -22.28 -16.29
N MET A 298 -9.25 -23.48 -15.75
CA MET A 298 -7.94 -24.15 -15.83
C MET A 298 -7.53 -24.54 -17.26
N ALA A 299 -8.51 -24.71 -18.16
CA ALA A 299 -8.27 -24.97 -19.59
C ALA A 299 -7.79 -23.73 -20.37
N TYR A 300 -7.84 -22.53 -19.76
CA TYR A 300 -7.29 -21.32 -20.34
C TYR A 300 -5.83 -21.14 -19.90
N ILE A 301 -4.93 -20.72 -20.80
CA ILE A 301 -3.49 -20.59 -20.49
C ILE A 301 -3.21 -19.75 -19.24
N GLY A 302 -3.97 -18.68 -19.01
CA GLY A 302 -3.83 -17.83 -17.82
C GLY A 302 -4.46 -18.40 -16.54
N GLY A 303 -5.11 -19.55 -16.61
CA GLY A 303 -5.62 -20.32 -15.46
C GLY A 303 -4.95 -21.70 -15.32
N TYR A 304 -4.06 -22.07 -16.25
CA TYR A 304 -3.43 -23.39 -16.28
C TYR A 304 -2.54 -23.59 -15.04
N PRO A 305 -2.87 -24.54 -14.12
CA PRO A 305 -2.22 -24.59 -12.82
C PRO A 305 -0.72 -24.86 -12.87
N PHE A 306 -0.25 -25.62 -13.87
CA PHE A 306 1.18 -25.92 -13.99
C PHE A 306 2.05 -24.68 -14.17
N CYS A 307 1.51 -23.60 -14.77
CA CYS A 307 2.25 -22.34 -14.91
C CYS A 307 2.68 -21.74 -13.58
N TYR A 308 2.03 -22.14 -12.48
CA TYR A 308 2.33 -21.70 -11.13
C TYR A 308 3.00 -22.81 -10.30
N LEU A 309 2.59 -24.06 -10.48
CA LEU A 309 3.13 -25.19 -9.72
C LEU A 309 4.60 -25.50 -10.06
N ASN A 310 5.10 -25.10 -11.23
CA ASN A 310 6.47 -25.39 -11.70
C ASN A 310 7.55 -24.97 -10.69
N THR A 311 7.43 -23.81 -10.05
CA THR A 311 8.34 -23.30 -9.01
C THR A 311 8.04 -23.84 -7.61
N GLY A 312 7.06 -24.73 -7.50
CA GLY A 312 6.66 -25.39 -6.26
C GLY A 312 5.72 -24.58 -5.37
N THR A 313 5.10 -23.52 -5.90
CA THR A 313 4.06 -22.74 -5.21
C THR A 313 2.85 -23.61 -4.86
N ARG A 314 1.99 -23.10 -3.97
CA ARG A 314 0.64 -23.65 -3.75
C ARG A 314 -0.36 -22.93 -4.65
N PHE A 315 -1.13 -23.67 -5.45
CA PHE A 315 -2.18 -23.10 -6.31
C PHE A 315 -3.56 -23.17 -5.64
N VAL A 316 -4.26 -22.05 -5.56
CA VAL A 316 -5.59 -21.91 -4.94
C VAL A 316 -6.61 -21.47 -5.97
N SER A 317 -7.72 -22.19 -6.08
CA SER A 317 -8.82 -21.84 -6.99
C SER A 317 -10.15 -22.39 -6.47
N GLY A 318 -11.18 -22.35 -7.32
CA GLY A 318 -12.54 -22.75 -7.01
C GLY A 318 -13.41 -22.88 -8.25
N ASP A 319 -14.70 -23.09 -8.03
CA ASP A 319 -15.73 -23.03 -9.06
C ASP A 319 -15.70 -21.65 -9.75
N THR A 320 -15.37 -21.63 -11.04
CA THR A 320 -15.21 -20.38 -11.80
C THR A 320 -16.46 -19.52 -11.81
N ILE A 321 -17.67 -20.11 -11.86
CA ILE A 321 -18.92 -19.35 -11.83
C ILE A 321 -19.02 -18.69 -10.46
N PHE A 322 -18.94 -19.48 -9.39
CA PHE A 322 -19.00 -18.96 -8.01
C PHE A 322 -17.96 -17.86 -7.75
N LEU A 323 -16.70 -18.07 -8.13
CA LEU A 323 -15.60 -17.13 -7.94
C LEU A 323 -15.71 -15.87 -8.80
N SER A 324 -16.51 -15.89 -9.87
CA SER A 324 -16.70 -14.74 -10.76
C SER A 324 -18.01 -13.98 -10.49
N GLU A 325 -18.91 -14.52 -9.66
CA GLU A 325 -20.12 -13.82 -9.24
C GLU A 325 -19.79 -12.72 -8.21
N PRO A 326 -20.12 -11.44 -8.50
CA PRO A 326 -19.74 -10.31 -7.64
C PRO A 326 -20.23 -10.39 -6.19
N GLU A 327 -21.38 -11.03 -5.95
CA GLU A 327 -21.94 -11.28 -4.62
C GLU A 327 -21.06 -12.17 -3.73
N ASN A 328 -20.17 -12.98 -4.30
CA ASN A 328 -19.31 -13.90 -3.57
C ASN A 328 -17.91 -13.33 -3.29
N PHE A 329 -17.65 -12.07 -3.65
CA PHE A 329 -16.30 -11.48 -3.57
C PHE A 329 -15.75 -11.45 -2.13
N GLU A 330 -16.58 -11.18 -1.12
CA GLU A 330 -16.13 -11.25 0.28
C GLU A 330 -15.66 -12.67 0.65
N THR A 331 -16.38 -13.69 0.21
CA THR A 331 -15.96 -15.10 0.36
C THR A 331 -14.64 -15.37 -0.38
N VAL A 332 -14.44 -14.79 -1.56
CA VAL A 332 -13.18 -14.88 -2.30
C VAL A 332 -12.02 -14.23 -1.51
N VAL A 333 -12.24 -13.06 -0.91
CA VAL A 333 -11.25 -12.40 -0.05
C VAL A 333 -10.96 -13.22 1.21
N ASP A 334 -11.97 -13.86 1.79
CA ASP A 334 -11.80 -14.76 2.93
C ASP A 334 -10.99 -16.00 2.56
N ILE A 335 -11.14 -16.55 1.35
CA ILE A 335 -10.26 -17.58 0.82
C ILE A 335 -8.82 -17.09 0.75
N TRP A 336 -8.57 -15.85 0.27
CA TRP A 336 -7.22 -15.29 0.19
C TRP A 336 -6.57 -15.18 1.56
N ARG A 337 -7.31 -14.69 2.56
CA ARG A 337 -6.83 -14.59 3.94
C ARG A 337 -6.57 -15.97 4.55
N LYS A 338 -7.51 -16.90 4.37
CA LYS A 338 -7.45 -18.24 4.96
C LYS A 338 -6.31 -19.09 4.40
N GLU A 339 -6.05 -19.00 3.10
CA GLU A 339 -4.93 -19.73 2.48
C GLU A 339 -3.60 -18.97 2.52
N GLY A 340 -3.61 -17.69 2.90
CA GLY A 340 -2.43 -16.83 2.92
C GLY A 340 -1.91 -16.52 1.51
N CYS A 341 -2.81 -16.20 0.58
CA CYS A 341 -2.45 -15.92 -0.81
C CYS A 341 -1.51 -14.71 -0.92
N THR A 342 -0.31 -14.93 -1.46
CA THR A 342 0.71 -13.90 -1.69
C THR A 342 0.61 -13.30 -3.10
N PHE A 343 -0.01 -14.02 -4.05
CA PHE A 343 -0.28 -13.54 -5.40
C PHE A 343 -1.73 -13.80 -5.80
N VAL A 344 -2.38 -12.83 -6.45
CA VAL A 344 -3.80 -12.91 -6.85
C VAL A 344 -3.94 -12.57 -8.34
N GLY A 345 -4.27 -13.58 -9.15
CA GLY A 345 -4.55 -13.43 -10.57
C GLY A 345 -6.04 -13.21 -10.86
N LEU A 346 -6.42 -11.99 -11.25
CA LEU A 346 -7.81 -11.63 -11.63
C LEU A 346 -8.00 -11.51 -13.15
N ALA A 347 -9.24 -11.68 -13.64
CA ALA A 347 -9.57 -11.59 -15.07
C ALA A 347 -10.03 -10.16 -15.47
N PRO A 348 -9.59 -9.62 -16.63
CA PRO A 348 -10.05 -8.31 -17.12
C PRO A 348 -11.57 -8.20 -17.34
N LYS A 349 -12.30 -9.31 -17.51
CA LYS A 349 -13.77 -9.33 -17.62
C LYS A 349 -14.44 -8.89 -16.32
N GLU A 350 -13.88 -9.26 -15.17
CA GLU A 350 -14.41 -8.85 -13.87
C GLU A 350 -14.27 -7.33 -13.69
N LEU A 351 -13.11 -6.79 -14.07
CA LEU A 351 -12.90 -5.35 -14.18
C LEU A 351 -13.90 -4.70 -15.16
N TYR A 352 -14.14 -5.31 -16.32
CA TYR A 352 -15.12 -4.85 -17.31
C TYR A 352 -16.54 -4.81 -16.73
N ASP A 353 -17.01 -5.87 -16.09
CA ASP A 353 -18.36 -5.97 -15.54
C ASP A 353 -18.58 -4.97 -14.39
N ARG A 354 -17.59 -4.81 -13.51
CA ARG A 354 -17.58 -3.76 -12.47
C ARG A 354 -17.64 -2.37 -13.12
N SER A 355 -16.84 -2.14 -14.16
CA SER A 355 -16.80 -0.86 -14.89
C SER A 355 -18.11 -0.56 -15.60
N VAL A 356 -18.79 -1.55 -16.18
CA VAL A 356 -20.10 -1.39 -16.83
C VAL A 356 -21.20 -1.08 -15.81
N LYS A 357 -21.22 -1.77 -14.65
CA LYS A 357 -22.16 -1.46 -13.56
C LYS A 357 -21.94 -0.03 -13.07
N PHE A 358 -20.69 0.36 -12.86
CA PHE A 358 -20.33 1.71 -12.46
C PHE A 358 -20.71 2.78 -13.49
N ALA A 359 -20.42 2.53 -14.78
CA ALA A 359 -20.81 3.42 -15.88
C ALA A 359 -22.33 3.66 -15.94
N ARG A 360 -23.14 2.62 -15.72
CA ARG A 360 -24.61 2.76 -15.65
C ARG A 360 -25.05 3.63 -14.47
N CYS A 361 -24.37 3.55 -13.32
CA CYS A 361 -24.62 4.44 -12.19
C CYS A 361 -24.27 5.90 -12.52
N LEU A 362 -23.13 6.15 -13.17
CA LEU A 362 -22.74 7.49 -13.61
C LEU A 362 -23.76 8.10 -14.60
N LEU A 363 -24.23 7.32 -15.57
CA LEU A 363 -25.28 7.77 -16.50
C LEU A 363 -26.59 8.11 -15.77
N LYS A 364 -26.97 7.33 -14.75
CA LYS A 364 -28.14 7.64 -13.90
C LYS A 364 -27.96 8.90 -13.05
N LEU A 365 -26.73 9.17 -12.60
CA LEU A 365 -26.36 10.40 -11.89
C LEU A 365 -26.29 11.63 -12.81
N GLY A 366 -26.46 11.43 -14.13
CA GLY A 366 -26.59 12.48 -15.12
C GLY A 366 -25.29 12.88 -15.80
N ILE A 367 -24.25 12.04 -15.73
CA ILE A 367 -23.01 12.22 -16.49
C ILE A 367 -23.31 12.22 -17.99
N LYS A 368 -22.74 13.17 -18.71
CA LYS A 368 -22.86 13.33 -20.16
C LYS A 368 -21.52 13.15 -20.84
N LYS A 369 -21.57 12.86 -22.13
CA LYS A 369 -20.39 12.77 -22.98
C LYS A 369 -19.59 14.09 -22.91
N GLY A 370 -18.32 14.00 -22.53
CA GLY A 370 -17.41 15.15 -22.38
C GLY A 370 -17.33 15.74 -20.98
N ASP A 371 -18.17 15.30 -20.04
CA ASP A 371 -18.06 15.70 -18.64
C ASP A 371 -16.74 15.17 -18.05
N ARG A 372 -16.01 16.03 -17.33
CA ARG A 372 -14.79 15.63 -16.63
C ARG A 372 -15.16 15.08 -15.26
N VAL A 373 -14.69 13.90 -14.90
CA VAL A 373 -15.02 13.23 -13.64
C VAL A 373 -13.74 12.96 -12.90
N ALA A 374 -13.55 13.69 -11.80
CA ALA A 374 -12.40 13.46 -10.94
C ALA A 374 -12.66 12.27 -10.03
N TYR A 375 -11.64 11.48 -9.75
CA TYR A 375 -11.75 10.43 -8.75
C TYR A 375 -10.46 10.30 -7.95
N CYS A 376 -10.61 10.04 -6.65
CA CYS A 376 -9.53 9.82 -5.70
C CYS A 376 -9.85 8.54 -4.95
N VAL A 377 -9.01 7.53 -5.14
CA VAL A 377 -9.20 6.21 -4.55
C VAL A 377 -7.85 5.63 -4.17
N SER A 378 -7.81 4.82 -3.12
CA SER A 378 -6.62 4.07 -2.72
C SER A 378 -6.12 3.20 -3.88
N ASN A 379 -4.85 2.80 -3.85
CA ASN A 379 -4.25 1.89 -4.84
C ASN A 379 -4.89 0.49 -4.74
N CYS A 380 -6.09 0.36 -5.27
CA CYS A 380 -6.95 -0.80 -5.20
C CYS A 380 -7.68 -0.99 -6.53
N ILE A 381 -8.35 -2.12 -6.71
CA ILE A 381 -9.03 -2.48 -7.97
C ILE A 381 -10.12 -1.46 -8.38
N ASN A 382 -10.66 -0.69 -7.43
CA ASN A 382 -11.65 0.34 -7.71
C ASN A 382 -11.06 1.49 -8.54
N TRP A 383 -9.74 1.73 -8.49
CA TRP A 383 -9.05 2.69 -9.37
C TRP A 383 -9.28 2.37 -10.84
N MET A 384 -9.00 1.13 -11.25
CA MET A 384 -9.23 0.71 -12.64
C MET A 384 -10.72 0.68 -12.97
N THR A 385 -11.55 0.23 -12.02
CA THR A 385 -13.01 0.14 -12.22
C THR A 385 -13.61 1.52 -12.52
N TYR A 386 -13.15 2.55 -11.82
CA TYR A 386 -13.69 3.90 -11.93
C TYR A 386 -13.20 4.60 -13.19
N ASP A 387 -11.91 4.47 -13.49
CA ASP A 387 -11.33 5.06 -14.69
C ASP A 387 -12.03 4.55 -15.95
N VAL A 388 -12.14 3.22 -16.06
CA VAL A 388 -12.78 2.55 -17.19
C VAL A 388 -14.29 2.85 -17.22
N GLY A 389 -14.98 2.82 -16.07
CA GLY A 389 -16.41 3.12 -16.02
C GLY A 389 -16.75 4.59 -16.34
N ILE A 390 -15.90 5.56 -15.99
CA ILE A 390 -16.03 6.98 -16.39
C ILE A 390 -15.93 7.10 -17.92
N MET A 391 -14.91 6.49 -18.51
CA MET A 391 -14.73 6.48 -19.97
C MET A 391 -15.91 5.82 -20.69
N MET A 392 -16.42 4.71 -20.15
CA MET A 392 -17.61 4.02 -20.66
C MET A 392 -18.88 4.88 -20.59
N ALA A 393 -19.03 5.71 -19.55
CA ALA A 393 -20.13 6.67 -19.45
C ALA A 393 -19.97 7.88 -20.39
N GLY A 394 -18.86 7.95 -21.15
CA GLY A 394 -18.53 9.05 -22.06
C GLY A 394 -17.85 10.23 -21.37
N GLY A 395 -17.49 10.11 -20.09
CA GLY A 395 -16.76 11.12 -19.33
C GLY A 395 -15.25 11.07 -19.60
N THR A 396 -14.56 12.15 -19.23
CA THR A 396 -13.09 12.20 -19.19
C THR A 396 -12.65 12.04 -17.76
N SER A 397 -11.88 11.00 -17.47
CA SER A 397 -11.35 10.77 -16.12
C SER A 397 -10.28 11.80 -15.76
N VAL A 398 -10.31 12.25 -14.51
CA VAL A 398 -9.31 13.13 -13.92
C VAL A 398 -8.80 12.48 -12.65
N HIS A 399 -7.55 12.02 -12.71
CA HIS A 399 -6.95 11.23 -11.65
C HIS A 399 -6.45 12.17 -10.56
N LEU A 400 -6.95 11.99 -9.34
CA LEU A 400 -6.46 12.73 -8.18
C LEU A 400 -5.50 11.84 -7.41
N LEU A 401 -4.24 12.25 -7.34
CA LEU A 401 -3.27 11.71 -6.38
C LEU A 401 -3.38 12.51 -5.08
N LEU A 402 -3.56 11.81 -3.96
CA LEU A 402 -3.39 12.39 -2.63
C LEU A 402 -1.96 12.97 -2.55
N GLY A 403 -1.85 14.28 -2.28
CA GLY A 403 -0.57 15.00 -2.23
C GLY A 403 -0.25 15.88 -3.44
N ALA A 404 -1.09 15.93 -4.48
CA ALA A 404 -0.89 16.90 -5.57
C ALA A 404 -1.11 18.34 -5.06
N ALA A 405 -0.09 19.20 -5.21
CA ALA A 405 -0.04 20.57 -4.67
C ALA A 405 -1.17 21.50 -5.15
N ASP A 406 -2.00 21.09 -6.11
CA ASP A 406 -3.03 21.94 -6.68
C ASP A 406 -4.26 21.15 -7.14
N ILE A 407 -4.88 20.41 -6.20
CA ILE A 407 -6.16 19.69 -6.43
C ILE A 407 -7.22 20.61 -7.04
N SER A 408 -7.21 21.90 -6.69
CA SER A 408 -8.13 22.92 -7.23
C SER A 408 -8.09 23.01 -8.77
N LYS A 409 -6.89 22.93 -9.35
CA LYS A 409 -6.65 23.02 -10.79
C LYS A 409 -6.96 21.71 -11.51
N ALA A 410 -6.71 20.57 -10.87
CA ALA A 410 -7.14 19.27 -11.38
C ALA A 410 -8.67 19.18 -11.44
N LEU A 411 -9.35 19.69 -10.40
CA LEU A 411 -10.80 19.78 -10.32
C LEU A 411 -11.41 20.85 -11.25
N ASP A 412 -10.61 21.72 -11.87
CA ASP A 412 -11.09 22.71 -12.83
C ASP A 412 -11.87 22.03 -13.96
N LYS A 413 -13.10 22.47 -14.18
CA LYS A 413 -14.07 21.95 -15.16
C LYS A 413 -14.54 20.51 -14.90
N CYS A 414 -14.22 19.91 -13.75
CA CYS A 414 -14.81 18.64 -13.35
C CYS A 414 -16.29 18.81 -12.97
N THR A 415 -17.12 17.93 -13.52
CA THR A 415 -18.58 17.90 -13.32
C THR A 415 -18.96 17.02 -12.13
N PHE A 416 -18.15 15.99 -11.84
CA PHE A 416 -18.33 15.07 -10.73
C PHE A 416 -16.98 14.76 -10.06
N ILE A 417 -17.01 14.45 -8.77
CA ILE A 417 -15.87 13.96 -7.99
C ILE A 417 -16.31 12.66 -7.31
N ILE A 418 -15.47 11.64 -7.36
CA ILE A 418 -15.72 10.32 -6.77
C ILE A 418 -14.63 10.06 -5.74
N LEU A 419 -15.04 9.78 -4.49
CA LEU A 419 -14.16 9.46 -3.37
C LEU A 419 -14.57 8.09 -2.86
N ASP A 420 -13.64 7.12 -2.84
CA ASP A 420 -13.90 5.74 -2.37
C ASP A 420 -12.83 5.35 -1.35
N ALA A 421 -13.25 5.22 -0.09
CA ALA A 421 -12.42 4.80 1.02
C ALA A 421 -13.30 4.20 2.14
N LYS A 422 -12.83 3.10 2.73
CA LYS A 422 -13.36 2.39 3.91
C LYS A 422 -12.23 1.48 4.42
N GLU A 423 -11.92 1.25 5.70
CA GLU A 423 -12.32 1.73 7.05
C GLU A 423 -11.00 1.60 7.85
N HIS A 424 -10.27 2.68 8.13
CA HIS A 424 -10.07 3.24 9.48
C HIS A 424 -9.42 4.63 9.38
N TRP A 425 -9.12 5.06 8.15
CA TRP A 425 -8.35 6.24 7.79
C TRP A 425 -9.24 7.49 7.63
N ASP A 426 -10.50 7.27 7.22
CA ASP A 426 -11.44 8.30 6.79
C ASP A 426 -12.17 9.02 7.92
N ASP A 427 -12.28 8.44 9.11
CA ASP A 427 -12.99 9.12 10.20
C ASP A 427 -12.02 9.98 11.02
N LEU A 428 -10.81 9.51 11.33
CA LEU A 428 -9.88 10.25 12.20
C LEU A 428 -9.17 11.41 11.49
N LEU A 429 -8.65 11.22 10.28
CA LEU A 429 -7.98 12.31 9.54
C LEU A 429 -8.98 13.33 8.99
N LYS A 430 -10.19 12.88 8.62
CA LYS A 430 -11.29 13.77 8.27
C LYS A 430 -11.81 14.51 9.48
N ASP A 431 -11.95 13.86 10.63
CA ASP A 431 -12.32 14.52 11.88
C ASP A 431 -11.25 15.53 12.29
N LEU A 432 -9.95 15.17 12.21
CA LEU A 432 -8.84 16.09 12.41
C LEU A 432 -8.94 17.28 11.45
N TYR A 433 -9.08 17.04 10.14
CA TYR A 433 -9.20 18.10 9.14
C TYR A 433 -10.41 19.00 9.39
N VAL A 434 -11.58 18.42 9.65
CA VAL A 434 -12.83 19.15 9.89
C VAL A 434 -12.75 19.96 11.17
N LYS A 435 -12.23 19.39 12.26
CA LYS A 435 -12.01 20.10 13.52
C LYS A 435 -10.95 21.18 13.38
N SER A 436 -9.86 20.95 12.65
CA SER A 436 -8.84 21.96 12.38
C SER A 436 -9.40 23.11 11.54
N LEU A 437 -10.21 22.80 10.52
CA LEU A 437 -10.90 23.80 9.71
C LEU A 437 -11.89 24.62 10.55
N ARG A 438 -12.64 23.97 11.44
CA ARG A 438 -13.50 24.63 12.44
C ARG A 438 -12.69 25.60 13.30
N PHE A 439 -11.57 25.13 13.82
CA PHE A 439 -10.70 25.95 14.65
C PHE A 439 -10.11 27.13 13.87
N ALA A 440 -9.67 26.92 12.63
CA ALA A 440 -9.20 27.99 11.75
C ALA A 440 -10.27 29.07 11.51
N GLN A 441 -11.53 28.66 11.35
CA GLN A 441 -12.66 29.60 11.22
C GLN A 441 -12.93 30.38 12.51
N VAL A 442 -12.77 29.75 13.68
CA VAL A 442 -12.80 30.45 14.98
C VAL A 442 -11.72 31.52 15.04
N LEU A 443 -10.48 31.18 14.68
CA LEU A 443 -9.36 32.13 14.68
C LEU A 443 -9.62 33.33 13.74
N ASN A 444 -10.11 33.06 12.52
CA ASN A 444 -10.53 34.13 11.59
C ASN A 444 -11.64 35.02 12.16
N LYS A 445 -12.65 34.43 12.85
CA LYS A 445 -13.73 35.18 13.51
C LYS A 445 -13.20 36.07 14.65
N LEU A 446 -12.16 35.62 15.33
CA LEU A 446 -11.46 36.37 16.38
C LEU A 446 -10.51 37.44 15.82
N GLY A 447 -10.37 37.53 14.48
CA GLY A 447 -9.56 38.52 13.80
C GLY A 447 -8.07 38.17 13.72
N ILE A 448 -7.71 36.89 13.88
CA ILE A 448 -6.35 36.40 13.59
C ILE A 448 -6.15 36.39 12.08
N ASN A 449 -5.05 36.97 11.62
CA ASN A 449 -4.74 37.15 10.21
C ASN A 449 -3.54 36.30 9.79
N LYS A 450 -3.36 36.14 8.47
CA LYS A 450 -2.17 35.50 7.90
C LYS A 450 -0.89 36.19 8.42
N GLY A 451 0.05 35.40 8.92
CA GLY A 451 1.34 35.84 9.48
C GLY A 451 1.30 36.21 10.97
N ASP A 452 0.11 36.26 11.60
CA ASP A 452 0.01 36.44 13.04
C ASP A 452 0.62 35.25 13.80
N ARG A 453 1.30 35.52 14.91
CA ARG A 453 1.95 34.48 15.72
C ARG A 453 1.06 34.05 16.88
N VAL A 454 0.76 32.76 16.96
CA VAL A 454 -0.05 32.16 18.03
C VAL A 454 0.85 31.29 18.90
N ALA A 455 1.04 31.71 20.15
CA ALA A 455 1.75 30.94 21.16
C ALA A 455 0.93 29.70 21.55
N TYR A 456 1.54 28.52 21.42
CA TYR A 456 0.87 27.24 21.61
C TYR A 456 1.63 26.38 22.62
N CYS A 457 1.06 26.20 23.82
CA CYS A 457 1.62 25.37 24.88
C CYS A 457 0.56 24.41 25.43
N VAL A 458 0.39 23.28 24.75
CA VAL A 458 -0.60 22.27 25.08
C VAL A 458 0.11 20.93 25.29
N SER A 459 -0.33 20.18 26.29
CA SER A 459 0.20 18.85 26.63
C SER A 459 -0.23 17.85 25.59
N ASN A 460 0.49 16.73 25.47
CA ASN A 460 0.13 15.67 24.53
C ASN A 460 -1.34 15.25 24.76
N CYS A 461 -2.17 15.43 23.73
CA CYS A 461 -3.56 15.02 23.71
C CYS A 461 -3.99 14.76 22.27
N ILE A 462 -5.12 14.09 22.08
CA ILE A 462 -5.60 13.72 20.73
C ILE A 462 -5.97 14.95 19.89
N ASP A 463 -6.55 15.97 20.52
CA ASP A 463 -6.92 17.22 19.87
C ASP A 463 -5.73 18.18 19.70
N TRP A 464 -4.53 17.81 20.14
CA TRP A 464 -3.36 18.69 20.01
C TRP A 464 -3.12 19.09 18.54
N MET A 465 -3.26 18.13 17.62
CA MET A 465 -3.12 18.36 16.19
C MET A 465 -4.27 19.19 15.60
N VAL A 466 -5.46 19.13 16.21
CA VAL A 466 -6.62 19.91 15.77
C VAL A 466 -6.29 21.40 15.82
N TYR A 467 -5.76 21.85 16.96
CA TYR A 467 -5.46 23.25 17.19
C TYR A 467 -4.25 23.71 16.40
N ASP A 468 -3.17 22.92 16.39
CA ASP A 468 -1.92 23.26 15.70
C ASP A 468 -2.12 23.43 14.18
N VAL A 469 -2.76 22.44 13.54
CA VAL A 469 -3.09 22.52 12.11
C VAL A 469 -4.13 23.60 11.85
N GLY A 470 -5.06 23.84 12.77
CA GLY A 470 -6.05 24.92 12.64
C GLY A 470 -5.42 26.31 12.67
N ILE A 471 -4.37 26.54 13.47
CA ILE A 471 -3.57 27.79 13.44
C ILE A 471 -2.96 27.97 12.05
N MET A 472 -2.31 26.93 11.54
CA MET A 472 -1.68 26.93 10.22
C MET A 472 -2.68 27.15 9.09
N MET A 473 -3.86 26.52 9.16
CA MET A 473 -4.96 26.71 8.20
C MET A 473 -5.53 28.13 8.21
N ALA A 474 -5.50 28.83 9.35
CA ALA A 474 -5.84 30.25 9.42
C ALA A 474 -4.75 31.15 8.82
N GLY A 475 -3.63 30.59 8.35
CA GLY A 475 -2.45 31.29 7.87
C GLY A 475 -1.61 31.93 8.97
N ALA A 476 -1.92 31.64 10.23
CA ALA A 476 -1.14 32.08 11.36
C ALA A 476 0.05 31.13 11.59
N VAL A 477 1.08 31.65 12.25
CA VAL A 477 2.29 30.92 12.61
C VAL A 477 2.08 30.27 13.97
N SER A 478 2.17 28.93 14.04
CA SER A 478 2.15 28.20 15.31
C SER A 478 3.50 28.35 16.00
N VAL A 479 3.52 28.88 17.22
CA VAL A 479 4.75 29.07 18.02
C VAL A 479 4.74 28.08 19.17
N HIS A 480 5.45 26.96 19.01
CA HIS A 480 5.49 25.89 20.01
C HIS A 480 6.31 26.28 21.22
N LEU A 481 5.70 26.14 22.41
CA LEU A 481 6.32 26.53 23.67
C LEU A 481 6.55 25.33 24.58
N LEU A 482 7.70 25.34 25.26
CA LEU A 482 8.02 24.44 26.36
C LEU A 482 8.09 25.28 27.63
N MET A 483 7.00 25.38 28.39
CA MET A 483 7.00 26.09 29.66
C MET A 483 7.71 25.26 30.73
N GLY A 484 8.56 25.90 31.56
CA GLY A 484 9.31 25.26 32.64
C GLY A 484 10.79 25.66 32.79
N SER A 485 11.41 26.35 31.84
CA SER A 485 12.84 26.72 31.93
C SER A 485 13.23 28.08 31.32
N ALA A 486 12.30 28.82 30.71
CA ALA A 486 12.55 30.07 30.00
C ALA A 486 11.64 31.21 30.47
N ASP A 487 12.12 32.45 30.34
CA ASP A 487 11.34 33.66 30.59
C ASP A 487 10.13 33.73 29.64
N VAL A 488 8.93 33.54 30.20
CA VAL A 488 7.64 33.54 29.49
C VAL A 488 7.48 34.81 28.63
N LYS A 489 8.08 35.93 29.03
CA LYS A 489 8.02 37.22 28.31
C LYS A 489 8.73 37.16 26.97
N VAL A 490 9.97 36.63 26.95
CA VAL A 490 10.75 36.46 25.72
C VAL A 490 9.99 35.56 24.75
N THR A 491 9.39 34.52 25.30
CA THR A 491 8.66 33.51 24.55
C THR A 491 7.41 34.08 23.89
N LEU A 492 6.58 34.81 24.64
CA LEU A 492 5.34 35.42 24.13
C LEU A 492 5.57 36.67 23.27
N SER A 493 6.75 37.29 23.34
CA SER A 493 7.07 38.48 22.56
C SER A 493 6.80 38.30 21.07
N GLY A 494 6.01 39.21 20.52
CA GLY A 494 5.58 39.23 19.12
C GLY A 494 4.39 38.34 18.79
N CYS A 495 3.86 37.55 19.73
CA CYS A 495 2.62 36.79 19.56
C CYS A 495 1.40 37.70 19.74
N VAL A 496 0.32 37.36 19.05
CA VAL A 496 -0.99 38.05 19.16
C VAL A 496 -1.99 37.29 20.01
N MET A 497 -1.76 35.98 20.18
CA MET A 497 -2.64 35.10 20.94
C MET A 497 -1.83 34.02 21.65
N VAL A 498 -2.33 33.55 22.79
CA VAL A 498 -1.79 32.40 23.53
C VAL A 498 -2.88 31.35 23.76
N ILE A 499 -2.49 30.08 23.64
CA ILE A 499 -3.34 28.90 23.86
C ILE A 499 -2.66 27.97 24.86
N LEU A 500 -3.32 27.70 25.98
CA LEU A 500 -2.82 26.88 27.10
C LEU A 500 -3.88 25.87 27.58
N ASP A 501 -3.46 24.84 28.30
CA ASP A 501 -4.30 23.70 28.72
C ASP A 501 -4.21 23.36 30.22
N SER A 502 -3.29 23.93 31.00
CA SER A 502 -3.03 23.47 32.36
C SER A 502 -2.92 24.61 33.37
N LYS A 503 -3.33 24.35 34.62
CA LYS A 503 -3.27 25.33 35.72
C LYS A 503 -1.86 25.87 35.94
N GLU A 504 -0.84 25.02 35.81
CA GLU A 504 0.57 25.40 35.95
C GLU A 504 0.94 26.47 34.92
N ARG A 505 0.61 26.24 33.64
CA ARG A 505 0.89 27.19 32.54
C ARG A 505 0.07 28.47 32.68
N TRP A 506 -1.17 28.36 33.15
CA TRP A 506 -2.00 29.53 33.44
C TRP A 506 -1.44 30.37 34.59
N ASN A 507 -0.93 29.75 35.65
CA ASN A 507 -0.28 30.47 36.77
C ASN A 507 0.93 31.28 36.29
N ASP A 508 1.77 30.68 35.45
CA ASP A 508 2.92 31.36 34.84
C ASP A 508 2.46 32.53 33.95
N PHE A 509 1.37 32.34 33.19
CA PHE A 509 0.84 33.35 32.29
C PHE A 509 0.20 34.54 33.03
N VAL A 510 -0.63 34.30 34.05
CA VAL A 510 -1.29 35.38 34.80
C VAL A 510 -0.30 36.17 35.65
N GLY A 511 0.89 35.62 35.92
CA GLY A 511 2.00 36.35 36.52
C GLY A 511 2.58 37.46 35.63
N VAL A 512 2.33 37.43 34.31
CA VAL A 512 2.86 38.40 33.34
C VAL A 512 1.79 39.17 32.55
N ALA A 513 0.54 38.69 32.55
CA ALA A 513 -0.55 39.27 31.77
C ALA A 513 -1.91 39.17 32.49
N GLU A 514 -2.78 40.15 32.28
CA GLU A 514 -4.16 40.14 32.80
C GLU A 514 -5.16 39.70 31.71
N ILE A 515 -6.11 38.84 32.07
CA ILE A 515 -7.19 38.37 31.19
C ILE A 515 -8.48 39.14 31.49
N LEU A 516 -8.84 40.01 30.56
CA LEU A 516 -10.04 40.85 30.56
C LEU A 516 -11.23 40.11 29.92
N PRO A 517 -12.48 40.57 30.14
CA PRO A 517 -13.69 39.95 29.57
C PRO A 517 -13.62 39.70 28.06
N GLY A 518 -14.12 38.53 27.63
CA GLY A 518 -14.06 38.08 26.24
C GLY A 518 -12.67 37.59 25.81
N GLY A 519 -11.84 37.16 26.77
CA GLY A 519 -10.49 36.62 26.58
C GLY A 519 -9.46 37.63 26.08
N LYS A 520 -9.75 38.93 26.22
CA LYS A 520 -8.82 39.98 25.85
C LYS A 520 -7.65 40.02 26.82
N VAL A 521 -6.44 40.27 26.32
CA VAL A 521 -5.23 40.30 27.15
C VAL A 521 -4.69 41.73 27.27
N SER A 522 -4.33 42.10 28.49
CA SER A 522 -3.51 43.28 28.79
C SER A 522 -2.16 42.83 29.31
N CYS A 523 -1.09 43.15 28.59
CA CYS A 523 0.28 42.82 28.99
C CYS A 523 1.22 43.96 28.60
N ASN A 524 1.84 44.61 29.57
CA ASN A 524 2.78 45.71 29.33
C ASN A 524 4.06 45.23 28.63
N GLU A 525 4.49 44.00 28.93
CA GLU A 525 5.75 43.43 28.46
C GLU A 525 5.60 42.81 27.05
N CYS A 526 4.39 42.34 26.71
CA CYS A 526 4.03 41.79 25.41
C CYS A 526 2.82 42.55 24.82
N PRO A 527 2.99 43.81 24.37
CA PRO A 527 1.87 44.66 23.96
C PRO A 527 1.13 44.16 22.71
N THR A 528 1.75 43.28 21.92
CA THR A 528 1.11 42.63 20.76
C THR A 528 0.12 41.54 21.15
N LEU A 529 0.22 40.97 22.35
CA LEU A 529 -0.62 39.88 22.81
C LEU A 529 -2.03 40.40 23.14
N LYS A 530 -3.04 39.93 22.41
CA LYS A 530 -4.42 40.43 22.49
C LYS A 530 -5.42 39.42 23.00
N LEU A 531 -5.16 38.11 22.85
CA LEU A 531 -6.13 37.07 23.16
C LEU A 531 -5.50 35.92 23.96
N ALA A 532 -6.28 35.35 24.87
CA ALA A 532 -5.95 34.15 25.62
C ALA A 532 -7.09 33.12 25.51
N MET A 533 -6.72 31.87 25.20
CA MET A 533 -7.66 30.77 25.02
C MET A 533 -7.22 29.52 25.77
N ALA A 534 -8.16 28.86 26.42
CA ALA A 534 -8.04 27.55 26.99
C ALA A 534 -8.52 26.47 26.01
N VAL A 535 -7.85 25.33 26.02
CA VAL A 535 -8.32 24.11 25.34
C VAL A 535 -8.85 23.06 26.32
N ASP A 536 -8.58 23.22 27.61
CA ASP A 536 -9.12 22.40 28.70
C ASP A 536 -10.11 23.24 29.53
N PRO A 537 -11.40 22.84 29.60
CA PRO A 537 -12.38 23.53 30.43
C PRO A 537 -12.08 23.49 31.93
N GLU A 538 -11.42 22.45 32.45
CA GLU A 538 -11.15 22.29 33.88
C GLU A 538 -10.05 23.21 34.41
N CYS A 539 -9.16 23.64 33.51
CA CYS A 539 -8.03 24.50 33.81
C CYS A 539 -8.22 25.94 33.32
N ARG A 540 -9.37 26.26 32.70
CA ARG A 540 -9.68 27.57 32.15
C ARG A 540 -9.75 28.65 33.24
N PRO A 541 -8.95 29.72 33.18
CA PRO A 541 -9.11 30.87 34.07
C PRO A 541 -10.32 31.73 33.66
N ASP A 542 -10.79 32.55 34.61
CA ASP A 542 -11.87 33.49 34.38
C ASP A 542 -11.58 34.39 33.16
N ASN A 543 -12.64 34.69 32.41
CA ASN A 543 -12.64 35.49 31.19
C ASN A 543 -11.90 34.91 29.97
N ALA A 544 -11.03 33.89 30.09
CA ALA A 544 -10.38 33.29 28.92
C ALA A 544 -11.40 32.67 27.95
N LEU A 545 -11.08 32.69 26.66
CA LEU A 545 -11.85 31.98 25.64
C LEU A 545 -11.72 30.47 25.84
N LEU A 546 -12.71 29.69 25.41
CA LEU A 546 -12.63 28.23 25.39
C LEU A 546 -12.79 27.73 23.95
N ALA A 547 -11.82 26.97 23.47
CA ALA A 547 -11.79 26.49 22.09
C ALA A 547 -13.03 25.66 21.74
N SER A 548 -13.43 24.73 22.62
CA SER A 548 -14.56 23.83 22.40
C SER A 548 -15.91 24.56 22.29
N GLU A 549 -16.15 25.60 23.11
CA GLU A 549 -17.35 26.44 23.04
C GLU A 549 -17.43 27.16 21.69
N LEU A 550 -16.34 27.84 21.30
CA LEU A 550 -16.32 28.61 20.06
C LEU A 550 -16.38 27.74 18.81
N MET A 551 -15.78 26.54 18.84
CA MET A 551 -15.87 25.57 17.75
C MET A 551 -17.29 25.01 17.59
N ALA A 552 -18.05 24.87 18.68
CA ALA A 552 -19.45 24.42 18.63
C ALA A 552 -20.40 25.47 18.01
N GLU A 553 -20.04 26.76 18.05
CA GLU A 553 -20.81 27.85 17.43
C GLU A 553 -20.67 27.93 15.89
N ILE A 554 -19.81 27.10 15.29
CA ILE A 554 -19.64 27.04 13.84
C ILE A 554 -20.65 26.04 13.24
N GLU A 555 -21.66 26.53 12.52
CA GLU A 555 -22.75 25.71 11.94
C GLU A 555 -22.30 24.75 10.81
N ASP A 556 -22.81 23.51 10.83
CA ASP A 556 -22.56 22.44 9.84
C ASP A 556 -22.82 22.85 8.37
N ALA A 557 -23.85 23.64 8.11
CA ALA A 557 -24.24 24.07 6.77
C ALA A 557 -23.32 25.17 6.17
N LYS A 558 -22.42 25.77 6.97
CA LYS A 558 -21.50 26.82 6.54
C LYS A 558 -20.08 26.32 6.27
N TYR A 559 -19.75 25.04 6.50
CA TYR A 559 -18.40 24.50 6.19
C TYR A 559 -18.03 24.57 4.70
N VAL A 560 -19.02 24.46 3.80
CA VAL A 560 -18.81 24.51 2.33
C VAL A 560 -18.82 25.96 1.79
N LYS A 561 -19.20 26.95 2.63
CA LYS A 561 -19.36 28.37 2.25
C LYS A 561 -18.74 29.37 3.24
N GLY A 562 -17.94 28.91 4.20
CA GLY A 562 -17.33 29.75 5.23
C GLY A 562 -16.43 30.83 4.63
N PRO A 563 -16.01 31.86 5.39
CA PRO A 563 -15.03 32.83 4.90
C PRO A 563 -13.85 32.07 4.30
N GLN A 564 -13.46 32.42 3.07
CA GLN A 564 -12.31 31.79 2.42
C GLN A 564 -11.10 31.92 3.35
N LEU A 565 -10.58 30.79 3.82
CA LEU A 565 -9.29 30.76 4.51
C LEU A 565 -8.26 31.47 3.61
N PRO A 566 -7.24 32.13 4.17
CA PRO A 566 -6.25 32.80 3.37
C PRO A 566 -5.54 31.81 2.45
N VAL A 567 -5.15 32.28 1.26
CA VAL A 567 -4.26 31.50 0.38
C VAL A 567 -2.89 31.43 1.05
N LEU A 568 -2.44 30.20 1.32
CA LEU A 568 -1.12 29.92 1.86
C LEU A 568 -0.13 29.71 0.71
N ASP A 569 1.04 30.30 0.86
CA ASP A 569 2.21 30.04 0.03
C ASP A 569 3.07 28.98 0.73
N PRO A 570 3.61 27.97 0.03
CA PRO A 570 4.51 26.98 0.64
C PRO A 570 5.70 27.58 1.41
N ASP A 571 6.14 28.79 1.04
CA ASP A 571 7.25 29.49 1.70
C ASP A 571 6.80 30.34 2.91
N ASP A 572 5.50 30.41 3.20
CA ASP A 572 5.02 31.01 4.45
C ASP A 572 5.54 30.23 5.66
N ILE A 573 5.91 30.96 6.71
CA ILE A 573 6.31 30.36 7.99
C ILE A 573 5.08 29.69 8.61
N ALA A 574 5.14 28.38 8.80
CA ALA A 574 4.08 27.60 9.43
C ALA A 574 4.31 27.46 10.94
N LEU A 575 5.57 27.28 11.32
CA LEU A 575 5.96 26.85 12.65
C LEU A 575 7.17 27.64 13.15
N VAL A 576 7.15 28.01 14.42
CA VAL A 576 8.31 28.50 15.16
C VAL A 576 8.58 27.59 16.35
N ASN A 577 9.75 26.94 16.35
CA ASN A 577 10.24 26.16 17.47
C ASN A 577 11.26 26.93 18.30
N GLN A 578 11.40 26.54 19.56
CA GLN A 578 12.40 27.10 20.47
C GLN A 578 13.56 26.13 20.71
N THR A 579 14.78 26.66 20.80
CA THR A 579 15.94 25.90 21.28
C THR A 579 15.92 25.79 22.82
N SER A 580 16.47 24.71 23.38
CA SER A 580 16.42 24.37 24.81
C SER A 580 17.11 25.34 25.78
N GLY A 581 17.71 26.43 25.29
CA GLY A 581 18.19 27.55 26.12
C GLY A 581 19.36 27.25 27.06
N THR A 582 20.05 26.11 26.93
CA THR A 582 21.10 25.69 27.87
C THR A 582 22.35 26.59 27.88
N THR A 583 22.50 27.48 26.90
CA THR A 583 23.64 28.41 26.75
C THR A 583 23.24 29.90 26.71
N GLY A 584 21.96 30.24 26.95
CA GLY A 584 21.45 31.62 26.89
C GLY A 584 19.96 31.70 26.56
N THR A 585 19.48 32.89 26.15
CA THR A 585 18.07 33.11 25.78
C THR A 585 17.63 32.17 24.64
N PRO A 586 16.49 31.46 24.75
CA PRO A 586 15.98 30.57 23.70
C PRO A 586 15.85 31.26 22.35
N LYS A 587 16.32 30.60 21.28
CA LYS A 587 16.24 31.11 19.92
C LYS A 587 14.93 30.66 19.27
N LYS A 588 14.30 31.57 18.50
CA LYS A 588 13.09 31.28 17.72
C LYS A 588 13.48 30.88 16.29
N VAL A 589 13.26 29.62 15.96
CA VAL A 589 13.62 28.99 14.70
C VAL A 589 12.36 28.85 13.85
N CYS A 590 12.38 29.39 12.63
CA CYS A 590 11.23 29.36 11.73
C CYS A 590 11.31 28.18 10.76
N HIS A 591 10.17 27.53 10.51
CA HIS A 591 10.00 26.51 9.49
C HIS A 591 8.84 26.89 8.57
N THR A 592 9.06 26.76 7.26
CA THR A 592 8.01 26.97 6.26
C THR A 592 7.17 25.70 6.10
N HIS A 593 5.99 25.83 5.48
CA HIS A 593 5.19 24.66 5.09
C HIS A 593 6.00 23.71 4.20
N PHE A 594 6.73 24.27 3.23
CA PHE A 594 7.58 23.52 2.31
C PHE A 594 8.67 22.73 3.04
N GLY A 595 9.37 23.35 4.00
CA GLY A 595 10.43 22.68 4.76
C GLY A 595 9.93 21.53 5.62
N ILE A 596 8.77 21.72 6.28
CA ILE A 596 8.16 20.67 7.11
C ILE A 596 7.73 19.50 6.23
N VAL A 597 6.94 19.72 5.18
CA VAL A 597 6.39 18.62 4.36
C VAL A 597 7.50 17.81 3.69
N ASN A 598 8.51 18.47 3.10
CA ASN A 598 9.55 17.76 2.36
C ASN A 598 10.53 17.00 3.27
N ASN A 599 10.98 17.61 4.38
CA ASN A 599 11.92 16.95 5.29
C ASN A 599 11.33 15.63 5.82
N LEU A 600 10.07 15.68 6.25
CA LEU A 600 9.38 14.55 6.86
C LEU A 600 9.08 13.45 5.84
N THR A 601 8.65 13.83 4.63
CA THR A 601 8.39 12.87 3.55
C THR A 601 9.66 12.12 3.17
N ILE A 602 10.78 12.83 2.98
CA ILE A 602 12.08 12.23 2.62
C ILE A 602 12.54 11.26 3.72
N TYR A 603 12.49 11.69 4.98
CA TYR A 603 12.91 10.86 6.11
C TYR A 603 12.08 9.57 6.23
N ASN A 604 10.76 9.64 6.12
CA ASN A 604 9.91 8.46 6.27
C ASN A 604 10.09 7.48 5.11
N VAL A 605 10.22 7.98 3.87
CA VAL A 605 10.46 7.15 2.69
C VAL A 605 11.79 6.43 2.79
N ILE A 606 12.88 7.13 3.11
CA ILE A 606 14.22 6.52 3.19
C ILE A 606 14.33 5.53 4.35
N SER A 607 13.57 5.76 5.44
CA SER A 607 13.54 4.87 6.60
C SER A 607 12.60 3.66 6.43
N GLY A 608 11.85 3.58 5.32
CA GLY A 608 10.94 2.46 5.04
C GLY A 608 9.71 2.42 5.94
N PHE A 609 9.17 3.59 6.30
CA PHE A 609 7.92 3.69 7.06
C PHE A 609 6.71 3.68 6.12
N HIS A 610 5.66 2.98 6.52
CA HIS A 610 4.45 2.78 5.73
C HIS A 610 3.21 3.24 6.50
N ALA A 611 2.10 3.48 5.79
CA ALA A 611 0.86 3.95 6.42
C ALA A 611 0.32 2.99 7.49
N ASP A 612 0.59 1.69 7.36
CA ASP A 612 0.16 0.68 8.33
C ASP A 612 1.07 0.60 9.57
N ASP A 613 2.17 1.37 9.63
CA ASP A 613 3.03 1.41 10.79
C ASP A 613 2.36 2.18 11.96
N VAL A 614 2.55 1.64 13.17
CA VAL A 614 2.08 2.25 14.42
C VAL A 614 3.30 2.71 15.21
N ILE A 615 3.47 4.03 15.33
CA ILE A 615 4.58 4.64 16.05
C ILE A 615 4.24 5.03 17.48
N TYR A 616 5.00 4.51 18.43
CA TYR A 616 5.01 5.03 19.79
C TYR A 616 6.04 6.15 19.94
N ASN A 617 5.64 7.28 20.54
CA ASN A 617 6.55 8.37 20.87
C ASN A 617 6.22 8.99 22.24
N ASN A 618 7.20 9.00 23.13
CA ASN A 618 7.08 9.51 24.51
C ASN A 618 7.65 10.92 24.70
N ARG A 619 7.88 11.67 23.61
CA ARG A 619 8.36 13.05 23.66
C ARG A 619 7.18 14.04 23.66
N PRO A 620 7.36 15.25 24.22
CA PRO A 620 6.39 16.33 24.04
C PRO A 620 6.15 16.60 22.56
N MET A 621 4.89 16.75 22.15
CA MET A 621 4.50 17.04 20.76
C MET A 621 5.04 18.40 20.26
N ALA A 622 5.29 19.35 21.16
CA ALA A 622 5.93 20.62 20.87
C ALA A 622 7.46 20.49 20.60
N TYR A 623 8.06 19.31 20.83
CA TYR A 623 9.46 19.07 20.50
C TYR A 623 9.55 18.50 19.09
N THR A 624 10.55 18.94 18.31
CA THR A 624 10.73 18.53 16.91
C THR A 624 10.58 17.03 16.69
N VAL A 625 11.16 16.18 17.54
CA VAL A 625 11.08 14.71 17.40
C VAL A 625 9.74 14.13 17.85
N GLY A 626 9.07 14.77 18.82
CA GLY A 626 7.73 14.37 19.26
C GLY A 626 6.61 14.89 18.36
N TYR A 627 6.94 15.75 17.40
CA TYR A 627 5.97 16.42 16.55
C TYR A 627 5.20 15.41 15.68
N PRO A 628 3.86 15.27 15.85
CA PRO A 628 3.12 14.19 15.21
C PRO A 628 3.11 14.24 13.68
N LEU A 629 3.23 15.43 13.06
CA LEU A 629 3.32 15.52 11.60
C LEU A 629 4.51 14.77 11.03
N ASN A 630 5.57 14.55 11.82
CA ASN A 630 6.72 13.75 11.38
C ASN A 630 6.31 12.35 10.92
N TYR A 631 5.21 11.82 11.44
CA TYR A 631 4.81 10.45 11.23
C TYR A 631 3.44 10.37 10.54
N ILE A 632 2.50 11.24 10.90
CA ILE A 632 1.15 11.26 10.32
C ILE A 632 1.20 11.62 8.82
N GLY A 633 2.22 12.37 8.38
CA GLY A 633 2.40 12.73 6.96
C GLY A 633 2.49 11.55 6.00
N THR A 634 2.87 10.36 6.48
CA THR A 634 2.90 9.11 5.69
C THR A 634 1.77 8.13 6.04
N GLY A 635 0.76 8.59 6.78
CA GLY A 635 -0.42 7.80 7.12
C GLY A 635 -0.29 6.92 8.37
N THR A 636 0.84 7.00 9.08
CA THR A 636 1.09 6.17 10.29
C THR A 636 0.15 6.53 11.44
N THR A 637 -0.09 5.56 12.33
CA THR A 637 -0.80 5.80 13.59
C THR A 637 0.19 6.19 14.68
N THR A 638 -0.04 7.31 15.39
CA THR A 638 0.82 7.74 16.51
C THR A 638 0.19 7.41 17.87
N VAL A 639 0.95 6.73 18.72
CA VAL A 639 0.60 6.37 20.10
C VAL A 639 1.46 7.19 21.06
N THR A 640 0.82 7.92 21.96
CA THR A 640 1.48 8.74 22.99
C THR A 640 0.59 8.89 24.23
N GLY A 641 1.02 9.69 25.19
CA GLY A 641 0.28 9.96 26.43
C GLY A 641 0.97 11.02 27.28
N ASP A 642 0.67 11.05 28.59
CA ASP A 642 1.33 11.96 29.52
C ASP A 642 2.84 11.66 29.56
N VAL A 643 3.63 12.61 29.07
CA VAL A 643 5.08 12.49 28.93
C VAL A 643 5.76 12.24 30.28
N ARG A 644 5.28 12.83 31.39
CA ARG A 644 5.88 12.62 32.71
C ARG A 644 5.66 11.18 33.16
N PHE A 645 4.44 10.68 32.99
CA PHE A 645 4.10 9.30 33.32
C PHE A 645 4.88 8.29 32.44
N LEU A 646 4.93 8.54 31.13
CA LEU A 646 5.58 7.68 30.14
C LEU A 646 7.12 7.69 30.20
N ASN A 647 7.74 8.69 30.84
CA ASN A 647 9.19 8.74 31.04
C ASN A 647 9.62 8.35 32.46
N ASP A 648 8.69 8.02 33.37
CA ASP A 648 9.03 7.48 34.69
C ASP A 648 9.37 5.98 34.56
N PRO A 649 10.62 5.56 34.88
CA PRO A 649 11.02 4.15 34.81
C PRO A 649 10.16 3.20 35.65
N ALA A 650 9.50 3.70 36.70
CA ALA A 650 8.57 2.90 37.51
C ALA A 650 7.36 2.38 36.70
N ASN A 651 7.07 3.00 35.54
CA ASN A 651 5.92 2.68 34.70
C ASN A 651 6.29 1.89 33.42
N ASN A 652 7.50 1.35 33.34
CA ASN A 652 7.96 0.59 32.16
C ASN A 652 7.03 -0.59 31.78
N ASP A 653 6.48 -1.30 32.78
CA ASP A 653 5.50 -2.39 32.55
C ASP A 653 4.27 -1.90 31.80
N PHE A 654 3.71 -0.75 32.22
CA PHE A 654 2.55 -0.14 31.59
C PHE A 654 2.87 0.31 30.17
N LEU A 655 4.03 0.95 29.99
CA LEU A 655 4.51 1.45 28.70
C LEU A 655 4.68 0.31 27.68
N VAL A 656 5.33 -0.80 28.06
CA VAL A 656 5.45 -1.98 27.19
C VAL A 656 4.09 -2.65 26.97
N GLY A 657 3.20 -2.59 27.96
CA GLY A 657 1.80 -3.03 27.83
C GLY A 657 1.05 -2.27 26.73
N ILE A 658 1.24 -0.96 26.62
CA ILE A 658 0.67 -0.15 25.52
C ILE A 658 1.23 -0.63 24.18
N TRP A 659 2.53 -0.85 24.07
CA TRP A 659 3.13 -1.27 22.80
C TRP A 659 2.58 -2.61 22.28
N LYS A 660 2.38 -3.56 23.20
CA LYS A 660 1.76 -4.86 22.90
C LYS A 660 0.31 -4.69 22.47
N LYS A 661 -0.46 -3.88 23.21
CA LYS A 661 -1.89 -3.67 22.99
C LYS A 661 -2.17 -2.97 21.66
N GLU A 662 -1.43 -1.90 21.37
CA GLU A 662 -1.64 -1.06 20.19
C GLU A 662 -0.83 -1.56 18.97
N GLY A 663 -0.04 -2.63 19.12
CA GLY A 663 0.70 -3.24 18.02
C GLY A 663 1.82 -2.35 17.45
N CYS A 664 2.54 -1.62 18.30
CA CYS A 664 3.53 -0.64 17.83
C CYS A 664 4.66 -1.28 17.00
N THR A 665 4.74 -0.92 15.72
CA THR A 665 5.79 -1.38 14.80
C THR A 665 7.02 -0.47 14.81
N LEU A 666 6.85 0.78 15.24
CA LEU A 666 7.92 1.77 15.40
C LEU A 666 7.90 2.25 16.84
N VAL A 667 9.05 2.22 17.52
CA VAL A 667 9.14 2.70 18.92
C VAL A 667 10.26 3.70 19.05
N TYR A 668 9.90 4.97 19.27
CA TYR A 668 10.86 5.99 19.65
C TYR A 668 11.15 5.96 21.15
N MET A 669 12.43 6.03 21.53
CA MET A 669 12.84 6.22 22.91
C MET A 669 14.21 6.87 23.03
N GLN A 670 14.54 7.33 24.23
CA GLN A 670 15.88 7.83 24.52
C GLN A 670 16.84 6.65 24.77
N PRO A 671 18.12 6.73 24.34
CA PRO A 671 19.08 5.63 24.43
C PRO A 671 19.18 4.95 25.81
N GLN A 672 19.16 5.74 26.88
CA GLN A 672 19.32 5.30 28.27
C GLN A 672 18.20 4.37 28.75
N ILE A 673 17.02 4.44 28.13
CA ILE A 673 15.86 3.62 28.52
C ILE A 673 16.03 2.17 28.08
N ILE A 674 16.72 1.92 26.95
CA ILE A 674 16.87 0.60 26.31
C ILE A 674 17.30 -0.48 27.31
N LYS A 675 18.25 -0.16 28.19
CA LYS A 675 18.76 -1.10 29.21
C LYS A 675 17.68 -1.54 30.20
N SER A 676 16.77 -0.64 30.56
CA SER A 676 15.74 -0.89 31.58
C SER A 676 14.54 -1.69 31.06
N ILE A 677 14.31 -1.73 29.75
CA ILE A 677 13.13 -2.36 29.12
C ILE A 677 13.45 -3.63 28.33
N ARG A 678 14.73 -3.97 28.14
CA ARG A 678 15.17 -5.10 27.29
C ARG A 678 14.62 -6.46 27.68
N ASP A 679 14.18 -6.63 28.93
CA ASP A 679 13.75 -7.91 29.49
C ASP A 679 12.21 -8.07 29.53
N TYR A 680 11.44 -7.13 28.96
CA TYR A 680 9.96 -7.08 29.07
C TYR A 680 9.21 -7.90 27.99
N GLY A 681 9.92 -8.65 27.15
CA GLY A 681 9.34 -9.60 26.20
C GLY A 681 8.38 -8.95 25.17
N PHE A 682 8.86 -7.91 24.48
CA PHE A 682 8.17 -7.26 23.36
C PHE A 682 9.13 -7.13 22.17
N ARG A 683 8.62 -7.24 20.94
CA ARG A 683 9.42 -7.09 19.73
C ARG A 683 8.72 -6.17 18.73
N THR A 684 9.47 -5.24 18.15
CA THR A 684 9.00 -4.25 17.18
C THR A 684 9.82 -4.29 15.89
N LYS A 685 9.37 -3.63 14.82
CA LYS A 685 10.07 -3.58 13.52
C LYS A 685 11.30 -2.67 13.61
N TYR A 686 11.11 -1.45 14.12
CA TYR A 686 12.21 -0.51 14.37
C TYR A 686 12.15 0.09 15.78
N LEU A 687 13.33 0.18 16.41
CA LEU A 687 13.54 1.04 17.57
C LEU A 687 14.32 2.27 17.12
N LEU A 688 13.78 3.45 17.38
CA LEU A 688 14.30 4.72 16.91
C LEU A 688 14.86 5.53 18.07
N SER A 689 15.97 6.23 17.85
CA SER A 689 16.60 7.04 18.89
C SER A 689 17.36 8.22 18.31
N THR A 690 17.32 9.35 19.04
CA THR A 690 18.12 10.54 18.77
C THR A 690 18.39 11.33 20.06
N GLY A 691 19.16 12.42 19.95
CA GLY A 691 19.33 13.43 20.98
C GLY A 691 20.51 13.21 21.95
N ASP A 692 21.16 12.05 21.92
CA ASP A 692 22.37 11.75 22.69
C ASP A 692 23.25 10.75 21.93
N THR A 693 24.51 10.63 22.33
CA THR A 693 25.46 9.65 21.83
C THR A 693 24.96 8.23 22.10
N ILE A 694 24.90 7.42 21.04
CA ILE A 694 24.56 6.00 21.12
C ILE A 694 25.86 5.17 21.14
N THR A 695 25.89 4.10 21.92
CA THR A 695 27.01 3.15 21.93
C THR A 695 26.60 1.87 21.20
N GLU A 696 27.57 1.16 20.62
CA GLU A 696 27.33 -0.14 19.99
C GLU A 696 26.65 -1.11 20.96
N GLN A 697 27.04 -1.10 22.25
CA GLN A 697 26.43 -1.94 23.28
C GLN A 697 24.93 -1.63 23.47
N MET A 698 24.54 -0.36 23.44
CA MET A 698 23.12 0.03 23.54
C MET A 698 22.33 -0.47 22.33
N ILE A 699 22.89 -0.35 21.12
CA ILE A 699 22.26 -0.86 19.89
C ILE A 699 22.14 -2.39 19.96
N ARG A 700 23.18 -3.10 20.40
CA ARG A 700 23.13 -4.55 20.60
C ARG A 700 22.06 -4.97 21.59
N HIS A 701 21.90 -4.25 22.70
CA HIS A 701 20.82 -4.51 23.65
C HIS A 701 19.44 -4.26 23.02
N SER A 702 19.32 -3.29 22.11
CA SER A 702 18.06 -3.00 21.43
C SER A 702 17.58 -4.18 20.57
N PHE A 703 18.47 -5.01 20.03
CA PHE A 703 18.10 -6.17 19.20
C PHE A 703 17.34 -7.27 19.96
N LEU A 704 17.26 -7.20 21.28
CA LEU A 704 16.34 -8.02 22.08
C LEU A 704 14.88 -7.58 21.91
N LEU A 705 14.66 -6.33 21.49
CA LEU A 705 13.37 -5.67 21.36
C LEU A 705 13.00 -5.32 19.91
N THR A 706 13.96 -5.34 18.98
CA THR A 706 13.73 -4.92 17.59
C THR A 706 14.52 -5.75 16.59
N ASN A 707 14.06 -5.79 15.34
CA ASN A 707 14.83 -6.36 14.24
C ASN A 707 15.94 -5.42 13.76
N ALA A 708 15.73 -4.12 13.93
CA ALA A 708 16.68 -3.10 13.51
C ALA A 708 16.55 -1.83 14.36
N PHE A 709 17.68 -1.15 14.52
CA PHE A 709 17.79 0.10 15.27
C PHE A 709 17.99 1.26 14.30
N CYS A 710 17.10 2.24 14.32
CA CYS A 710 17.20 3.45 13.52
C CYS A 710 17.84 4.56 14.34
N LEU A 711 19.11 4.84 14.06
CA LEU A 711 19.81 6.02 14.56
C LEU A 711 19.42 7.22 13.72
N ILE A 712 18.97 8.29 14.39
CA ILE A 712 18.56 9.52 13.75
C ILE A 712 19.35 10.66 14.40
N TYR A 713 19.72 11.67 13.63
CA TYR A 713 20.13 12.94 14.19
C TYR A 713 19.45 14.11 13.50
N GLY A 714 19.17 15.14 14.29
CA GLY A 714 18.44 16.33 13.90
C GLY A 714 18.66 17.47 14.87
N SER A 715 18.35 18.69 14.45
CA SER A 715 18.39 19.88 15.29
C SER A 715 17.05 20.61 15.22
N THR A 716 16.81 21.55 16.14
CA THR A 716 15.65 22.42 16.05
C THR A 716 15.65 23.15 14.71
N GLU A 717 16.82 23.51 14.19
CA GLU A 717 16.97 24.27 12.95
C GLU A 717 16.67 23.45 11.70
N THR A 718 17.09 22.19 11.65
CA THR A 718 16.99 21.36 10.43
C THR A 718 15.92 20.29 10.46
N LEU A 719 15.17 20.17 11.55
CA LEU A 719 14.34 18.99 11.79
C LEU A 719 15.23 17.73 11.78
N ILE A 720 14.94 16.72 10.94
CA ILE A 720 15.75 15.51 10.83
C ILE A 720 16.83 15.72 9.76
N SER A 721 18.09 15.39 10.09
CA SER A 721 19.24 15.64 9.22
C SER A 721 19.95 14.42 8.70
N THR A 722 20.04 13.39 9.52
CA THR A 722 20.75 12.17 9.18
C THR A 722 19.99 10.96 9.70
N HIS A 723 20.24 9.82 9.06
CA HIS A 723 19.70 8.54 9.48
C HIS A 723 20.71 7.42 9.26
N ARG A 724 20.62 6.35 10.04
CA ARG A 724 21.32 5.07 9.81
C ARG A 724 20.52 3.94 10.43
N ILE A 725 20.34 2.85 9.69
CA ILE A 725 19.68 1.65 10.20
C ILE A 725 20.75 0.59 10.50
N PHE A 726 20.77 0.13 11.74
CA PHE A 726 21.61 -0.97 12.19
C PHE A 726 20.80 -2.25 12.36
N THR A 727 21.34 -3.35 11.87
CA THR A 727 20.86 -4.72 12.03
C THR A 727 21.94 -5.54 12.74
N GLN A 728 21.67 -6.81 13.04
CA GLN A 728 22.70 -7.70 13.58
C GLN A 728 23.87 -7.91 12.61
N GLU A 729 23.64 -7.75 11.30
CA GLU A 729 24.64 -8.01 10.26
C GLU A 729 25.63 -6.85 10.10
N ASN A 730 25.16 -5.61 10.24
CA ASN A 730 25.97 -4.41 9.98
C ASN A 730 26.36 -3.62 11.23
N ILE A 731 26.04 -4.12 12.44
CA ILE A 731 26.34 -3.41 13.69
C ILE A 731 27.83 -3.12 13.89
N THR A 732 28.72 -3.90 13.29
CA THR A 732 30.17 -3.67 13.32
C THR A 732 30.60 -2.42 12.56
N GLU A 733 29.72 -1.82 11.75
CA GLU A 733 29.96 -0.53 11.09
C GLU A 733 29.71 0.66 12.02
N HIS A 734 29.14 0.44 13.21
CA HIS A 734 28.92 1.50 14.17
C HIS A 734 30.25 1.97 14.76
N GLU A 735 30.49 3.28 14.71
CA GLU A 735 31.64 3.93 15.32
C GLU A 735 31.21 4.93 16.39
N LYS A 736 32.02 5.12 17.44
CA LYS A 736 31.67 6.01 18.55
C LYS A 736 31.42 7.44 18.05
N GLY A 737 30.27 8.00 18.41
CA GLY A 737 29.89 9.35 18.00
C GLY A 737 29.20 9.43 16.64
N MET A 738 28.98 8.30 15.94
CA MET A 738 28.24 8.29 14.68
C MET A 738 26.82 8.86 14.87
N LEU A 739 26.38 9.64 13.88
CA LEU A 739 25.06 10.26 13.78
C LEU A 739 24.31 9.83 12.51
N GLY A 740 24.97 9.09 11.63
CA GLY A 740 24.40 8.53 10.40
C GLY A 740 24.68 9.36 9.16
N VAL A 741 24.04 8.98 8.06
CA VAL A 741 24.26 9.53 6.71
C VAL A 741 23.26 10.67 6.47
N PRO A 742 23.67 11.78 5.82
CA PRO A 742 22.76 12.87 5.43
C PRO A 742 21.54 12.38 4.65
N LEU A 743 20.38 12.99 4.90
CA LEU A 743 19.18 12.69 4.11
C LEU A 743 19.37 13.16 2.65
N PRO A 744 18.69 12.50 1.68
CA PRO A 744 18.63 12.99 0.30
C PRO A 744 18.20 14.47 0.23
N GLY A 745 18.92 15.27 -0.56
CA GLY A 745 18.65 16.71 -0.70
C GLY A 745 19.22 17.59 0.42
N MET A 746 20.03 17.03 1.34
CA MET A 746 20.81 17.81 2.30
C MET A 746 22.27 17.91 1.90
N GLU A 747 22.87 19.09 2.12
CA GLU A 747 24.29 19.32 1.90
C GLU A 747 25.00 19.58 3.23
N MET A 748 26.19 19.01 3.38
CA MET A 748 26.99 19.09 4.60
C MET A 748 28.47 19.28 4.23
N LYS A 749 29.15 20.22 4.89
CA LYS A 749 30.58 20.48 4.71
C LYS A 749 31.27 20.79 6.04
N ILE A 750 32.54 20.42 6.16
CA ILE A 750 33.39 20.81 7.30
C ILE A 750 34.21 22.00 6.84
N ILE A 751 34.30 23.01 7.70
CA ILE A 751 35.05 24.24 7.45
C ILE A 751 36.02 24.54 8.60
N ASP A 752 37.07 25.31 8.32
CA ASP A 752 37.96 25.82 9.36
C ASP A 752 37.50 27.15 9.98
N GLU A 753 38.28 27.69 10.92
CA GLU A 753 38.04 29.02 11.51
C GLU A 753 38.03 30.16 10.49
N LYS A 754 38.57 29.92 9.28
CA LYS A 754 38.62 30.89 8.18
C LYS A 754 37.50 30.65 7.17
N GLU A 755 36.53 29.80 7.50
CA GLU A 755 35.35 29.53 6.67
C GLU A 755 35.64 28.69 5.41
N GLU A 756 36.83 28.10 5.30
CA GLU A 756 37.27 27.33 4.14
C GLU A 756 36.96 25.84 4.30
N VAL A 757 36.53 25.17 3.22
CA VAL A 757 36.25 23.73 3.23
C VAL A 757 37.54 22.94 3.44
N VAL A 758 37.56 22.07 4.45
CA VAL A 758 38.73 21.25 4.80
C VAL A 758 38.68 19.86 4.17
N ASP A 759 39.85 19.23 4.04
CA ASP A 759 39.95 17.83 3.60
C ASP A 759 39.26 16.89 4.60
N ILE A 760 38.85 15.70 4.12
CA ILE A 760 37.96 14.76 4.82
C ILE A 760 38.57 14.18 6.12
N ASP A 761 39.82 14.51 6.46
CA ASP A 761 40.52 14.03 7.67
C ASP A 761 40.88 15.15 8.68
N PHE A 762 40.35 16.36 8.51
CA PHE A 762 40.65 17.49 9.40
C PHE A 762 39.60 17.71 10.52
N PHE A 763 40.10 17.95 11.74
CA PHE A 763 39.30 18.35 12.90
C PHE A 763 38.89 19.82 12.78
N SER A 764 37.61 20.14 12.58
CA SER A 764 37.21 21.55 12.52
C SER A 764 35.70 21.85 12.64
N PHE A 765 35.32 23.09 12.38
CA PHE A 765 33.95 23.63 12.43
C PHE A 765 33.06 23.00 11.37
N PHE A 766 31.73 23.00 11.58
CA PHE A 766 30.79 22.36 10.67
C PHE A 766 29.77 23.35 10.11
N LEU A 767 29.61 23.37 8.79
CA LEU A 767 28.56 24.10 8.09
C LEU A 767 27.64 23.09 7.39
N TYR A 768 26.33 23.22 7.57
CA TYR A 768 25.37 22.49 6.74
C TYR A 768 24.51 23.46 5.94
N PHE A 769 24.13 23.06 4.73
CA PHE A 769 23.19 23.78 3.89
C PHE A 769 21.93 22.96 3.74
N PHE A 770 20.82 23.62 4.03
CA PHE A 770 19.51 23.02 3.90
C PHE A 770 18.72 23.86 2.91
N PHE A 771 18.26 23.23 1.81
CA PHE A 771 17.53 23.90 0.74
C PHE A 771 16.20 24.56 1.19
N PHE A 772 15.74 24.34 2.42
CA PHE A 772 14.37 24.64 2.84
C PHE A 772 14.21 25.53 4.09
N LEU A 773 15.27 26.17 4.59
CA LEU A 773 15.19 27.14 5.70
C LEU A 773 15.16 28.58 5.19
N SER A 774 14.24 29.39 5.73
CA SER A 774 14.05 30.77 5.25
C SER A 774 14.61 31.85 6.18
N SER A 775 14.64 31.70 7.51
CA SER A 775 15.17 32.75 8.42
C SER A 775 15.15 32.39 9.92
N PHE A 776 15.85 33.19 10.72
CA PHE A 776 15.62 33.32 12.18
C PHE A 776 14.87 34.62 12.49
N LEU A 777 14.07 34.62 13.55
CA LEU A 777 13.48 35.86 14.12
C LEU A 777 14.44 36.61 15.05
N SER A 778 15.56 36.00 15.44
CA SER A 778 16.61 36.59 16.28
C SER A 778 17.98 36.41 15.62
N SER A 779 18.92 37.33 15.88
CA SER A 779 20.23 37.52 15.23
C SER A 779 21.24 36.35 15.34
N SER A 780 20.87 35.15 14.90
CA SER A 780 21.81 34.02 14.73
C SER A 780 22.37 33.98 13.32
N PRO A 781 23.62 33.52 13.14
CA PRO A 781 24.34 33.63 11.88
C PRO A 781 23.83 32.56 10.91
N CYS A 782 22.80 32.89 10.14
CA CYS A 782 22.65 32.32 8.81
C CYS A 782 23.70 33.03 7.94
N TRP A 783 24.60 32.26 7.35
CA TRP A 783 25.60 32.82 6.41
C TRP A 783 24.96 33.14 5.06
N ALA A 784 25.71 33.85 4.21
CA ALA A 784 25.32 34.05 2.83
C ALA A 784 24.92 32.71 2.19
N GLU A 785 23.90 32.74 1.32
CA GLU A 785 23.39 31.58 0.59
C GLU A 785 22.63 30.53 1.41
N GLY A 786 22.38 30.72 2.73
CA GLY A 786 21.49 29.86 3.53
C GLY A 786 22.17 28.75 4.32
N TRP A 787 23.50 28.82 4.46
CA TRP A 787 24.29 27.90 5.29
C TRP A 787 24.14 28.18 6.79
N PHE A 788 24.23 27.11 7.58
CA PHE A 788 24.12 27.15 9.03
C PHE A 788 25.34 26.54 9.73
N VAL A 789 25.82 27.24 10.76
CA VAL A 789 27.04 26.84 11.49
C VAL A 789 26.69 26.07 12.77
N LYS A 790 27.29 24.90 12.94
CA LYS A 790 27.32 24.13 14.19
C LYS A 790 28.78 23.83 14.55
N VAL A 791 29.04 23.72 15.85
CA VAL A 791 30.37 23.41 16.38
C VAL A 791 30.44 21.97 16.90
N ASN A 792 31.63 21.36 16.88
CA ASN A 792 31.97 20.03 17.40
C ASN A 792 31.54 18.79 16.56
N PHE A 793 31.71 18.83 15.23
CA PHE A 793 31.42 17.68 14.35
C PHE A 793 32.59 17.37 13.41
N PHE A 794 32.68 16.11 12.94
CA PHE A 794 33.55 15.72 11.82
C PHE A 794 32.84 14.68 10.92
N LEU A 795 33.44 14.39 9.76
CA LEU A 795 32.91 13.52 8.70
C LEU A 795 34.02 12.53 8.36
N PHE A 796 33.73 11.24 8.47
CA PHE A 796 34.75 10.21 8.20
C PHE A 796 34.66 9.74 6.73
N PRO A 797 35.79 9.63 6.00
CA PRO A 797 35.76 9.45 4.54
C PRO A 797 35.16 8.13 4.08
N PHE A 798 35.33 7.05 4.86
CA PHE A 798 34.96 5.70 4.42
C PHE A 798 33.48 5.34 4.68
N LEU A 799 32.79 6.08 5.55
CA LEU A 799 31.43 5.74 5.99
C LEU A 799 30.36 6.74 5.54
N LEU A 800 30.74 7.87 4.92
CA LEU A 800 29.86 8.97 4.52
C LEU A 800 28.87 9.39 5.63
N SER A 801 29.30 9.24 6.88
CA SER A 801 28.48 9.44 8.08
C SER A 801 29.01 10.60 8.90
N LEU A 802 28.10 11.37 9.50
CA LEU A 802 28.41 12.48 10.39
C LEU A 802 28.77 11.95 11.79
N PHE A 803 29.70 12.61 12.48
CA PHE A 803 30.13 12.25 13.83
C PHE A 803 30.10 13.45 14.78
N LEU A 804 29.72 13.21 16.04
CA LEU A 804 29.79 14.17 17.13
C LEU A 804 31.11 14.03 17.91
N LEU A 805 31.82 15.13 18.11
CA LEU A 805 32.94 15.21 19.05
C LEU A 805 32.39 15.52 20.43
N SER A 806 32.52 14.59 21.39
CA SER A 806 32.28 14.94 22.79
C SER A 806 33.44 15.77 23.31
N ARG A 807 33.22 16.55 24.37
CA ARG A 807 34.28 17.30 25.09
C ARG A 807 35.37 16.40 25.70
N ASP A 808 35.22 15.08 25.63
CA ASP A 808 36.10 14.08 26.26
C ASP A 808 36.94 13.29 25.23
N TRP A 809 37.15 13.82 24.02
CA TRP A 809 38.09 13.26 23.04
C TRP A 809 39.49 13.86 23.28
N ASP A 810 40.11 13.47 24.40
CA ASP A 810 41.56 13.56 24.61
C ASP A 810 42.25 12.25 24.17
#